data_AF-A0A125YRE4-F1
#
_entry.id   AF-A0A125YRE4-F1
#
_cell.length_a   1.000
_cell.length_b   1.000
_cell.length_c   1.000
_cell.angle_alpha   90.00
_cell.angle_beta   90.00
_cell.angle_gamma   90.00
#
_symmetry.space_group_name_H-M   'P 1'
#
loop_
_entity.id
_entity.type
_entity.pdbx_description
1 polymer ?
#
loop_
_entity_poly.entity_id
_entity_poly.type
_entity_poly.pdbx_seq_one_letter_code
_entity_poly.pdbx_strand_id
1 'polypeptide(L)'
;MVSISCGRIRARPSLISFPCALQTLVCEIRRGIRSSDLGRDCSSACTPISAERCSRASTRLSASSGSEIRASSNFLHSCTAGDLGCSRDLAHTQVPTASESSTQRRKAARGRFSASSSSSVPAFFGPSPVSPAFRTSRPFATMSSAFTDTTASSIAKTRELLKTLQLGAVVNGVWLRSQDTDSSTLPPSLASLLPSNSSCEEEETEGAASASFAVTDPATGQEIYRLPALGRIYTRAAIAAAEKTQREEWGCERKAPVLRRHHVLLEWERLVKQEKESIAHIMTLESGKPLAESRNEVMYAASFIGWFAEQIRRENGIIIPSPAGDKTMIAYRQPVGVCALITPWNFPAAMLTRKAAAALAAGCCCVCKVPHDAPLSALYIAKLAEKAGVPKGALNVLTTDSEGSRRFGAEVCQSEVVRKISFTGSTAVGKLLMRQAADTVKRVSMELGGNAPFIVFEDANIDEAVQAIVACKFRGAGQTCVCANRVYVHRDVWDQVVPAVVKLVREQIVGHGLTHGVSIGPVINQKAVESIDSLVEDAVERGAKILLKGGPNAKLKRLPEELSRGSFYWPVVLDCREFDGQEEQGLKEEKDAGKEGAKEATVARILQAEIFGPVLALYSFSSEEEVIRRANATRAGLAAYMCSENINRVRRVSAALEGGMVGVNTGVISAAEAPFGGVKESGVGREGSIYGLDEYSQIKYVCVGGGHQ
;
A
#
# COMPACT_ATOMS: atom_id res chain seq x y z
N MET A 1 23.34 62.87 -36.14
CA MET A 1 23.18 62.17 -37.44
C MET A 1 22.15 61.06 -37.26
N VAL A 2 21.48 60.63 -38.33
CA VAL A 2 20.35 59.67 -38.33
C VAL A 2 20.48 58.73 -39.55
N SER A 3 19.70 57.64 -39.56
CA SER A 3 19.36 56.77 -40.72
C SER A 3 20.33 55.60 -40.97
N ILE A 4 19.94 54.45 -41.55
CA ILE A 4 18.79 54.05 -42.40
C ILE A 4 18.26 52.66 -41.90
N SER A 5 16.98 52.39 -41.61
CA SER A 5 15.82 52.01 -42.48
C SER A 5 15.98 50.70 -43.30
N CYS A 6 14.96 49.88 -43.65
CA CYS A 6 13.58 49.65 -43.15
C CYS A 6 12.88 48.47 -43.91
N GLY A 7 12.07 47.64 -43.23
CA GLY A 7 11.02 46.78 -43.83
C GLY A 7 11.40 45.32 -44.18
N ARG A 8 10.46 44.39 -44.48
CA ARG A 8 8.97 44.39 -44.34
C ARG A 8 8.43 42.95 -44.60
N ILE A 9 7.18 42.63 -44.18
CA ILE A 9 6.32 41.51 -44.70
C ILE A 9 6.78 40.08 -44.29
N ARG A 10 5.94 39.07 -43.92
CA ARG A 10 4.47 38.86 -43.86
C ARG A 10 4.12 37.79 -42.80
N ALA A 11 2.93 37.85 -42.21
CA ALA A 11 2.24 36.70 -41.59
C ALA A 11 0.71 36.87 -41.74
N ARG A 12 -0.06 35.78 -41.80
CA ARG A 12 -1.54 35.79 -41.91
C ARG A 12 -2.17 35.20 -40.64
N PRO A 13 -3.18 35.84 -40.04
CA PRO A 13 -4.11 35.20 -39.11
C PRO A 13 -5.38 34.69 -39.83
N SER A 14 -6.14 33.81 -39.17
CA SER A 14 -7.49 33.39 -39.56
C SER A 14 -8.41 33.40 -38.33
N LEU A 15 -9.68 33.80 -38.53
CA LEU A 15 -10.70 33.99 -37.47
C LEU A 15 -11.24 32.64 -36.95
N ILE A 16 -11.93 32.55 -35.81
CA ILE A 16 -13.37 32.85 -35.58
C ILE A 16 -13.57 32.89 -34.04
N SER A 17 -13.63 34.07 -33.41
CA SER A 17 -14.84 34.84 -33.00
C SER A 17 -15.65 34.31 -31.78
N PHE A 18 -15.61 35.07 -30.68
CA PHE A 18 -16.59 35.05 -29.58
C PHE A 18 -17.44 36.34 -29.61
N PRO A 19 -18.76 36.30 -29.33
CA PRO A 19 -19.55 37.51 -29.10
C PRO A 19 -19.48 37.96 -27.64
N CYS A 20 -19.24 39.26 -27.41
CA CYS A 20 -19.43 39.90 -26.11
C CYS A 20 -20.22 41.21 -26.31
N ALA A 21 -21.31 41.36 -25.56
CA ALA A 21 -22.20 42.52 -25.55
C ALA A 21 -22.96 42.52 -24.19
N LEU A 22 -23.33 43.65 -23.59
CA LEU A 22 -23.13 45.05 -23.96
C LEU A 22 -22.87 45.87 -22.68
N GLN A 23 -22.33 47.08 -22.80
CA GLN A 23 -22.10 47.99 -21.66
C GLN A 23 -22.95 49.27 -21.81
N THR A 24 -23.28 49.89 -20.67
CA THR A 24 -23.87 51.24 -20.51
C THR A 24 -25.41 51.34 -20.59
N LEU A 25 -26.03 51.57 -19.43
CA LEU A 25 -27.00 52.66 -19.27
C LEU A 25 -26.97 53.16 -17.82
N VAL A 26 -27.03 54.48 -17.64
CA VAL A 26 -27.16 55.16 -16.33
C VAL A 26 -28.47 55.95 -16.35
N CYS A 27 -29.41 55.63 -15.45
CA CYS A 27 -30.44 56.55 -14.93
C CYS A 27 -31.16 55.94 -13.73
N GLU A 28 -31.64 56.79 -12.82
CA GLU A 28 -32.33 56.41 -11.58
C GLU A 28 -33.84 56.20 -11.78
N ILE A 29 -34.42 55.22 -11.08
CA ILE A 29 -35.84 55.28 -10.68
C ILE A 29 -36.00 54.90 -9.20
N ARG A 30 -36.13 55.95 -8.38
CA ARG A 30 -36.91 56.07 -7.12
C ARG A 30 -37.85 54.87 -6.83
N ARG A 31 -37.99 54.35 -5.60
CA ARG A 31 -38.49 55.10 -4.40
C ARG A 31 -38.50 54.22 -3.13
N GLY A 32 -38.31 54.84 -1.96
CA GLY A 32 -38.41 54.21 -0.62
C GLY A 32 -37.09 53.59 -0.16
N ILE A 33 -36.60 53.79 1.08
CA ILE A 33 -37.24 54.20 2.34
C ILE A 33 -36.89 55.67 2.73
N ARG A 34 -37.41 56.19 3.86
CA ARG A 34 -37.41 57.61 4.25
C ARG A 34 -36.20 58.08 5.06
N SER A 35 -36.05 59.41 5.05
CA SER A 35 -35.04 60.26 5.68
C SER A 35 -35.11 60.40 7.21
N SER A 36 -33.94 60.52 7.81
CA SER A 36 -33.58 61.53 8.83
C SER A 36 -32.04 61.54 8.95
N ASP A 37 -31.29 62.44 8.30
CA ASP A 37 -31.04 63.86 8.60
C ASP A 37 -30.33 64.15 9.92
N LEU A 38 -29.42 65.15 9.86
CA LEU A 38 -28.44 65.60 10.87
C LEU A 38 -27.24 64.63 11.09
N GLY A 39 -25.97 65.05 10.94
CA GLY A 39 -25.43 66.28 10.35
C GLY A 39 -24.04 66.67 10.90
N ARG A 40 -23.18 67.23 10.02
CA ARG A 40 -21.87 67.87 10.27
C ARG A 40 -20.66 66.96 10.57
N ASP A 41 -19.77 66.94 9.58
CA ASP A 41 -18.34 67.32 9.67
C ASP A 41 -17.71 67.50 11.06
N CYS A 42 -16.58 66.82 11.29
CA CYS A 42 -15.28 67.49 11.19
C CYS A 42 -14.13 66.48 11.04
N SER A 43 -13.03 66.93 10.43
CA SER A 43 -11.86 66.10 10.09
C SER A 43 -10.74 66.15 11.13
N SER A 44 -9.79 65.20 10.99
CA SER A 44 -8.36 65.33 11.27
C SER A 44 -7.88 65.71 12.69
N ALA A 45 -7.17 64.77 13.33
CA ALA A 45 -5.90 65.07 14.01
C ALA A 45 -5.03 63.80 14.10
N CYS A 46 -3.78 63.88 13.62
CA CYS A 46 -2.74 62.89 13.90
C CYS A 46 -1.63 63.59 14.71
N THR A 47 -1.18 63.01 15.83
CA THR A 47 0.24 62.89 16.26
C THR A 47 0.34 62.29 17.69
N PRO A 48 1.49 61.69 18.07
CA PRO A 48 1.65 60.97 19.34
C PRO A 48 2.26 61.84 20.45
N ILE A 49 2.21 61.33 21.69
CA ILE A 49 2.96 61.83 22.85
C ILE A 49 3.93 60.74 23.33
N SER A 50 5.09 61.15 23.84
CA SER A 50 6.20 60.29 24.26
C SER A 50 6.65 60.56 25.70
N ALA A 51 7.60 59.73 26.15
CA ALA A 51 8.56 59.97 27.23
C ALA A 51 8.16 59.74 28.71
N GLU A 52 9.00 58.91 29.34
CA GLU A 52 9.57 59.01 30.69
C GLU A 52 8.70 59.02 31.96
N ARG A 53 9.00 58.05 32.83
CA ARG A 53 9.48 58.36 34.20
C ARG A 53 10.51 57.35 34.68
N CYS A 54 11.41 57.79 35.56
CA CYS A 54 12.52 57.01 36.10
C CYS A 54 12.61 57.17 37.63
N SER A 55 13.30 56.22 38.28
CA SER A 55 14.14 56.34 39.49
C SER A 55 13.73 55.56 40.75
N ARG A 56 14.78 55.17 41.51
CA ARG A 56 14.81 54.64 42.90
C ARG A 56 14.21 53.22 43.06
N ALA A 57 14.94 52.14 43.36
CA ALA A 57 16.20 51.86 44.07
C ALA A 57 16.13 51.79 45.61
N SER A 58 16.38 50.59 46.14
CA SER A 58 16.72 50.31 47.55
C SER A 58 17.58 49.04 47.67
N THR A 59 18.53 49.03 48.60
CA THR A 59 19.66 48.10 48.69
C THR A 59 19.43 46.81 49.49
N ARG A 60 20.23 45.78 49.13
CA ARG A 60 20.89 44.74 49.97
C ARG A 60 20.29 44.39 51.35
N LEU A 61 20.15 43.09 51.59
CA LEU A 61 20.68 42.43 52.80
C LEU A 61 21.20 41.02 52.47
N SER A 62 21.85 40.34 53.41
CA SER A 62 22.74 39.20 53.16
C SER A 62 22.85 38.22 54.33
N ALA A 63 23.38 37.01 54.07
CA ALA A 63 23.77 35.98 55.06
C ALA A 63 22.58 35.24 55.75
N SER A 64 22.69 34.00 56.23
CA SER A 64 23.71 32.93 56.07
C SER A 64 23.18 31.57 56.59
N SER A 65 23.95 30.49 56.40
CA SER A 65 23.79 29.11 56.94
C SER A 65 22.59 28.29 56.41
N GLY A 66 22.67 26.97 56.26
CA GLY A 66 23.85 26.09 56.20
C GLY A 66 23.90 24.97 57.24
N SER A 67 23.57 23.75 56.81
CA SER A 67 23.98 22.48 57.44
C SER A 67 23.81 21.32 56.46
N GLU A 68 24.82 20.46 56.33
CA GLU A 68 24.70 19.15 55.67
C GLU A 68 24.12 18.10 56.63
N ILE A 69 23.66 16.96 56.10
CA ILE A 69 24.00 15.61 56.61
C ILE A 69 23.62 14.55 55.54
N ARG A 70 24.28 13.40 55.57
CA ARG A 70 24.22 12.33 54.55
C ARG A 70 23.37 11.11 55.00
N ALA A 71 22.99 10.30 54.00
CA ALA A 71 22.65 8.87 54.09
C ALA A 71 21.28 8.53 54.76
N SER A 72 20.68 7.35 54.56
CA SER A 72 21.19 6.09 53.97
C SER A 72 20.18 5.33 53.09
N SER A 73 20.73 4.55 52.17
CA SER A 73 20.20 3.37 51.43
C SER A 73 18.93 2.62 51.89
N ASN A 74 18.16 2.18 50.89
CA ASN A 74 17.53 0.86 50.70
C ASN A 74 16.63 0.24 51.79
N PHE A 75 15.46 -0.27 51.37
CA PHE A 75 15.15 -1.72 51.45
C PHE A 75 14.14 -2.15 50.36
N LEU A 76 13.98 -3.48 50.18
CA LEU A 76 13.24 -4.15 49.10
C LEU A 76 12.21 -5.16 49.65
N HIS A 77 11.46 -5.79 48.73
CA HIS A 77 10.48 -6.89 48.91
C HIS A 77 9.10 -6.50 49.49
N SER A 78 7.92 -6.98 49.04
CA SER A 78 7.41 -8.07 48.14
C SER A 78 6.66 -9.19 48.88
N CYS A 79 6.06 -10.11 48.10
CA CYS A 79 5.12 -11.19 48.47
C CYS A 79 3.65 -10.76 48.66
N THR A 80 2.55 -11.41 48.23
CA THR A 80 2.16 -12.59 47.38
C THR A 80 1.31 -13.63 48.13
N ALA A 81 0.22 -14.05 47.45
CA ALA A 81 -0.57 -15.29 47.65
C ALA A 81 -1.52 -15.38 48.87
N GLY A 82 -2.60 -16.15 48.69
CA GLY A 82 -3.63 -16.43 49.71
C GLY A 82 -5.00 -16.82 49.14
N ASP A 83 -5.17 -18.06 48.70
CA ASP A 83 -6.48 -18.63 48.35
C ASP A 83 -7.32 -18.97 49.59
N LEU A 84 -8.66 -18.96 49.44
CA LEU A 84 -9.63 -19.96 49.95
C LEU A 84 -11.08 -19.54 49.60
N GLY A 85 -12.05 -20.46 49.65
CA GLY A 85 -13.43 -20.22 49.18
C GLY A 85 -14.54 -20.91 49.98
N CYS A 86 -15.64 -21.25 49.28
CA CYS A 86 -16.89 -21.90 49.73
C CYS A 86 -18.06 -21.04 50.30
N SER A 87 -19.08 -20.87 49.42
CA SER A 87 -20.47 -21.35 49.63
C SER A 87 -21.53 -20.57 50.44
N ARG A 88 -22.60 -20.17 49.71
CA ARG A 88 -24.04 -20.12 50.11
C ARG A 88 -24.47 -19.06 51.16
N ASP A 89 -25.71 -18.56 51.23
CA ASP A 89 -26.98 -18.85 50.50
C ASP A 89 -27.96 -17.64 50.55
N LEU A 90 -28.92 -17.52 49.60
CA LEU A 90 -30.26 -16.85 49.71
C LEU A 90 -30.33 -15.32 50.06
N ALA A 91 -31.41 -14.52 49.91
CA ALA A 91 -32.68 -14.46 49.12
C ALA A 91 -33.39 -13.09 49.45
N HIS A 92 -34.49 -12.54 48.86
CA HIS A 92 -35.31 -12.78 47.66
C HIS A 92 -36.18 -11.52 47.32
N THR A 93 -36.08 -10.90 46.12
CA THR A 93 -37.09 -9.98 45.52
C THR A 93 -36.91 -9.99 43.98
N GLN A 94 -37.65 -10.73 43.15
CA GLN A 94 -39.09 -10.73 42.82
C GLN A 94 -39.62 -9.54 42.00
N VAL A 95 -40.44 -9.92 41.01
CA VAL A 95 -41.10 -9.15 39.94
C VAL A 95 -42.62 -9.35 40.08
N PRO A 96 -43.48 -8.43 39.61
CA PRO A 96 -44.86 -8.75 39.27
C PRO A 96 -45.11 -8.72 37.74
N THR A 97 -45.91 -9.69 37.25
CA THR A 97 -46.30 -9.83 35.83
C THR A 97 -47.82 -10.06 35.69
N ALA A 98 -48.44 -9.42 34.69
CA ALA A 98 -49.76 -9.70 34.11
C ALA A 98 -49.73 -9.13 32.67
N SER A 99 -50.08 -9.82 31.58
CA SER A 99 -51.41 -10.29 31.14
C SER A 99 -52.44 -9.15 30.97
N GLU A 100 -53.30 -9.13 29.95
CA GLU A 100 -53.78 -10.24 29.10
C GLU A 100 -54.22 -9.81 27.67
N SER A 101 -54.78 -10.76 26.92
CA SER A 101 -55.21 -10.76 25.51
C SER A 101 -55.92 -9.54 24.91
N SER A 102 -55.83 -9.39 23.57
CA SER A 102 -57.02 -9.46 22.69
C SER A 102 -56.68 -9.57 21.19
N THR A 103 -57.59 -10.14 20.40
CA THR A 103 -57.50 -10.39 18.95
C THR A 103 -58.38 -9.43 18.15
N GLN A 104 -57.88 -8.86 17.04
CA GLN A 104 -58.77 -8.52 15.91
C GLN A 104 -58.06 -8.35 14.55
N ARG A 105 -58.79 -8.69 13.47
CA ARG A 105 -58.40 -8.52 12.06
C ARG A 105 -59.16 -7.33 11.43
N ARG A 106 -58.48 -6.52 10.61
CA ARG A 106 -58.99 -5.89 9.35
C ARG A 106 -57.83 -5.16 8.66
N LYS A 107 -57.43 -5.59 7.45
CA LYS A 107 -57.95 -5.23 6.09
C LYS A 107 -57.42 -3.88 5.59
N ALA A 108 -57.00 -3.87 4.32
CA ALA A 108 -56.29 -2.75 3.68
C ALA A 108 -57.12 -1.97 2.66
N ALA A 109 -56.79 -0.68 2.49
CA ALA A 109 -56.98 0.13 1.27
C ALA A 109 -55.83 1.17 1.27
N ARG A 110 -54.98 1.27 0.25
CA ARG A 110 -55.21 1.85 -1.09
C ARG A 110 -55.77 3.28 -1.05
N GLY A 111 -54.85 4.26 -1.03
CA GLY A 111 -55.06 5.61 -1.55
C GLY A 111 -54.02 5.91 -2.62
N ARG A 112 -54.45 6.35 -3.81
CA ARG A 112 -53.56 6.86 -4.87
C ARG A 112 -53.59 8.40 -4.83
N PHE A 113 -52.44 9.04 -4.98
CA PHE A 113 -52.33 10.33 -5.67
C PHE A 113 -51.06 10.32 -6.53
N SER A 114 -51.02 11.13 -7.58
CA SER A 114 -50.08 10.96 -8.70
C SER A 114 -49.71 12.28 -9.37
N ALA A 115 -48.43 12.40 -9.72
CA ALA A 115 -47.82 13.48 -10.52
C ALA A 115 -47.77 14.86 -9.81
N SER A 116 -46.90 15.80 -10.21
CA SER A 116 -46.00 15.82 -11.38
C SER A 116 -44.68 16.55 -11.09
N SER A 117 -43.64 16.25 -11.89
CA SER A 117 -42.59 17.18 -12.41
C SER A 117 -41.71 18.02 -11.46
N SER A 118 -40.43 18.30 -11.73
CA SER A 118 -39.40 17.66 -12.60
C SER A 118 -38.08 18.44 -12.47
N SER A 119 -36.97 17.77 -12.20
CA SER A 119 -35.62 18.31 -12.48
C SER A 119 -34.63 17.16 -12.67
N SER A 120 -33.73 17.29 -13.63
CA SER A 120 -32.91 16.20 -14.16
C SER A 120 -31.43 16.33 -13.77
N VAL A 121 -30.85 15.27 -13.21
CA VAL A 121 -29.38 15.08 -13.13
C VAL A 121 -29.08 13.66 -13.62
N PRO A 122 -28.22 13.47 -14.65
CA PRO A 122 -28.03 12.15 -15.27
C PRO A 122 -27.06 11.26 -14.48
N ALA A 123 -27.58 10.19 -13.87
CA ALA A 123 -26.76 9.12 -13.30
C ALA A 123 -26.37 8.12 -14.39
N PHE A 124 -25.07 8.03 -14.73
CA PHE A 124 -24.54 7.15 -15.77
C PHE A 124 -23.91 5.86 -15.19
N PHE A 125 -24.74 5.01 -14.59
CA PHE A 125 -24.41 3.61 -14.33
C PHE A 125 -25.64 2.72 -14.54
N GLY A 126 -25.60 1.91 -15.60
CA GLY A 126 -26.60 0.88 -15.88
C GLY A 126 -25.90 -0.40 -16.36
N PRO A 127 -26.21 -1.58 -15.78
CA PRO A 127 -25.60 -2.84 -16.20
C PRO A 127 -26.23 -3.33 -17.50
N SER A 128 -25.40 -3.62 -18.52
CA SER A 128 -25.86 -4.19 -19.79
C SER A 128 -26.18 -5.69 -19.64
N PRO A 129 -27.41 -6.15 -19.91
CA PRO A 129 -27.74 -7.57 -19.88
C PRO A 129 -27.39 -8.24 -21.23
N VAL A 130 -26.52 -9.25 -21.21
CA VAL A 130 -26.27 -10.11 -22.39
C VAL A 130 -26.20 -11.57 -21.96
N SER A 131 -27.28 -12.31 -22.22
CA SER A 131 -27.30 -13.77 -22.18
C SER A 131 -27.63 -14.31 -23.58
N PRO A 132 -26.76 -15.15 -24.17
CA PRO A 132 -27.15 -16.08 -25.22
C PRO A 132 -27.48 -17.46 -24.64
N ALA A 133 -28.50 -18.12 -25.17
CA ALA A 133 -29.00 -19.40 -24.64
C ALA A 133 -28.04 -20.58 -24.89
N PHE A 134 -28.09 -21.57 -24.00
CA PHE A 134 -27.40 -22.85 -24.14
C PHE A 134 -27.79 -23.59 -25.43
N ARG A 135 -26.80 -24.13 -26.15
CA ARG A 135 -26.99 -25.24 -27.10
C ARG A 135 -25.94 -26.33 -26.88
N THR A 136 -26.42 -27.44 -26.31
CA THR A 136 -25.96 -28.83 -26.53
C THR A 136 -24.49 -29.07 -26.89
N SER A 137 -23.74 -29.57 -25.91
CA SER A 137 -22.73 -30.64 -26.06
C SER A 137 -21.89 -30.65 -27.35
N ARG A 138 -20.68 -30.07 -27.29
CA ARG A 138 -19.54 -30.55 -28.08
C ARG A 138 -18.56 -31.29 -27.15
N PRO A 139 -18.02 -32.45 -27.55
CA PRO A 139 -16.84 -33.01 -26.89
C PRO A 139 -15.62 -32.10 -27.13
N PHE A 140 -14.57 -32.30 -26.33
CA PHE A 140 -13.30 -31.56 -26.32
C PHE A 140 -12.91 -30.95 -27.68
N ALA A 141 -12.99 -29.61 -27.76
CA ALA A 141 -11.97 -28.87 -28.47
C ALA A 141 -10.82 -28.64 -27.48
N THR A 142 -9.61 -29.07 -27.83
CA THR A 142 -8.40 -28.51 -27.24
C THR A 142 -8.42 -27.00 -27.54
N MET A 143 -8.36 -26.15 -26.49
CA MET A 143 -8.17 -24.72 -26.71
C MET A 143 -6.74 -24.48 -27.21
N SER A 144 -6.61 -24.47 -28.54
CA SER A 144 -5.36 -24.24 -29.24
C SER A 144 -4.72 -22.94 -28.76
N SER A 145 -3.49 -23.05 -28.27
CA SER A 145 -2.55 -21.96 -27.99
C SER A 145 -3.12 -20.74 -27.26
N ALA A 146 -2.87 -20.64 -25.94
CA ALA A 146 -2.98 -19.39 -25.16
C ALA A 146 -1.85 -18.37 -25.50
N PHE A 147 -1.40 -18.38 -26.75
CA PHE A 147 -0.42 -17.50 -27.38
C PHE A 147 -0.85 -17.31 -28.84
N THR A 148 -0.76 -16.09 -29.35
CA THR A 148 -1.34 -15.70 -30.66
C THR A 148 -0.46 -14.66 -31.36
N ASP A 149 -0.66 -14.45 -32.66
CA ASP A 149 0.00 -13.35 -33.41
C ASP A 149 -0.25 -11.98 -32.77
N THR A 150 -1.45 -11.77 -32.20
CA THR A 150 -1.79 -10.55 -31.45
C THR A 150 -1.02 -10.43 -30.13
N THR A 151 -0.68 -11.54 -29.49
CA THR A 151 0.20 -11.59 -28.30
C THR A 151 1.64 -11.26 -28.70
N ALA A 152 2.18 -11.93 -29.71
CA ALA A 152 3.53 -11.66 -30.23
C ALA A 152 3.70 -10.20 -30.70
N SER A 153 2.70 -9.67 -31.42
CA SER A 153 2.66 -8.25 -31.82
C SER A 153 2.66 -7.29 -30.61
N SER A 154 1.97 -7.65 -29.53
CA SER A 154 1.90 -6.84 -28.31
C SER A 154 3.22 -6.87 -27.53
N ILE A 155 3.90 -8.03 -27.45
CA ILE A 155 5.26 -8.14 -26.88
C ILE A 155 6.23 -7.27 -27.68
N ALA A 156 6.22 -7.35 -29.03
CA ALA A 156 7.09 -6.57 -29.89
C ALA A 156 6.88 -5.05 -29.72
N LYS A 157 5.62 -4.58 -29.68
CA LYS A 157 5.28 -3.18 -29.42
C LYS A 157 5.75 -2.71 -28.03
N THR A 158 5.61 -3.57 -27.01
CA THR A 158 6.03 -3.25 -25.64
C THR A 158 7.56 -3.17 -25.52
N ARG A 159 8.29 -4.07 -26.18
CA ARG A 159 9.76 -4.00 -26.30
C ARG A 159 10.22 -2.73 -27.03
N GLU A 160 9.52 -2.30 -28.08
CA GLU A 160 9.84 -1.05 -28.78
C GLU A 160 9.54 0.19 -27.93
N LEU A 161 8.43 0.20 -27.20
CA LEU A 161 8.12 1.24 -26.19
C LEU A 161 9.23 1.34 -25.13
N LEU A 162 9.73 0.22 -24.61
CA LEU A 162 10.83 0.24 -23.63
C LEU A 162 12.11 0.89 -24.18
N LYS A 163 12.44 0.68 -25.47
CA LYS A 163 13.56 1.38 -26.12
C LYS A 163 13.35 2.89 -26.22
N THR A 164 12.15 3.35 -26.59
CA THR A 164 11.86 4.79 -26.72
C THR A 164 11.77 5.48 -25.37
N LEU A 165 11.29 4.78 -24.33
CA LEU A 165 11.24 5.30 -22.96
C LEU A 165 12.63 5.50 -22.33
N GLN A 166 13.65 4.75 -22.76
CA GLN A 166 15.02 4.81 -22.21
C GLN A 166 15.00 4.81 -20.66
N LEU A 167 14.43 3.74 -20.09
CA LEU A 167 14.36 3.55 -18.64
C LEU A 167 15.74 3.18 -18.07
N GLY A 168 15.91 3.47 -16.78
CA GLY A 168 17.13 3.31 -16.02
C GLY A 168 16.87 3.68 -14.57
N ALA A 169 17.85 3.54 -13.69
CA ALA A 169 17.76 4.11 -12.34
C ALA A 169 17.80 5.65 -12.41
N VAL A 170 17.17 6.33 -11.46
CA VAL A 170 17.18 7.80 -11.39
C VAL A 170 17.72 8.29 -10.05
N VAL A 171 18.80 9.07 -10.10
CA VAL A 171 19.45 9.70 -8.94
C VAL A 171 19.63 11.18 -9.24
N ASN A 172 19.10 12.07 -8.40
CA ASN A 172 19.12 13.53 -8.63
C ASN A 172 18.67 13.98 -10.04
N GLY A 173 17.72 13.26 -10.66
CA GLY A 173 17.28 13.51 -12.04
C GLY A 173 18.36 13.26 -13.11
N VAL A 174 19.35 12.41 -12.81
CA VAL A 174 20.26 11.75 -13.76
C VAL A 174 19.75 10.33 -13.97
N TRP A 175 19.51 9.94 -15.23
CA TRP A 175 19.00 8.62 -15.61
C TRP A 175 20.15 7.69 -16.01
N LEU A 176 20.48 6.74 -15.13
CA LEU A 176 21.56 5.77 -15.23
C LEU A 176 21.06 4.49 -15.92
N ARG A 177 21.70 4.12 -17.02
CA ARG A 177 21.35 2.99 -17.90
C ARG A 177 22.25 1.79 -17.63
N SER A 178 22.03 0.69 -18.35
CA SER A 178 22.82 -0.55 -18.21
C SER A 178 24.32 -0.43 -18.51
N GLN A 179 24.77 0.67 -19.12
CA GLN A 179 26.19 0.99 -19.32
C GLN A 179 26.76 1.98 -18.28
N ASP A 180 25.90 2.69 -17.54
CA ASP A 180 26.31 3.78 -16.63
C ASP A 180 26.61 3.21 -15.22
N THR A 181 27.43 2.16 -15.18
CA THR A 181 27.53 1.18 -14.08
C THR A 181 28.88 1.14 -13.36
N ASP A 182 29.90 1.76 -13.95
CA ASP A 182 31.25 1.78 -13.42
C ASP A 182 31.36 2.77 -12.25
N SER A 183 31.67 2.25 -11.07
CA SER A 183 31.81 2.98 -9.82
C SER A 183 32.94 4.01 -9.83
N SER A 184 33.97 3.81 -10.67
CA SER A 184 35.07 4.76 -10.85
C SER A 184 34.68 5.97 -11.72
N THR A 185 33.59 5.87 -12.49
CA THR A 185 33.10 6.93 -13.39
C THR A 185 31.72 7.49 -12.97
N LEU A 186 31.49 7.60 -11.66
CA LEU A 186 30.31 8.26 -11.10
C LEU A 186 30.11 9.67 -11.74
N PRO A 187 28.95 9.99 -12.33
CA PRO A 187 28.76 11.26 -13.04
C PRO A 187 29.12 12.50 -12.19
N PRO A 188 29.79 13.53 -12.73
CA PRO A 188 30.25 14.68 -11.94
C PRO A 188 29.16 15.43 -11.15
N SER A 189 27.93 15.43 -11.66
CA SER A 189 26.74 16.00 -10.98
C SER A 189 26.22 15.16 -9.79
N LEU A 190 26.71 13.93 -9.63
CA LEU A 190 26.48 13.05 -8.49
C LEU A 190 27.72 12.99 -7.58
N ALA A 191 28.93 12.96 -8.15
CA ALA A 191 30.18 13.02 -7.39
C ALA A 191 30.28 14.31 -6.55
N SER A 192 29.82 15.45 -7.08
CA SER A 192 29.73 16.74 -6.37
C SER A 192 28.66 16.80 -5.26
N LEU A 193 27.93 15.71 -5.00
CA LEU A 193 27.07 15.56 -3.82
C LEU A 193 27.75 14.82 -2.66
N LEU A 194 28.87 14.14 -2.92
CA LEU A 194 29.58 13.33 -1.95
C LEU A 194 30.66 14.13 -1.22
N PRO A 195 30.98 13.80 0.05
CA PRO A 195 32.16 14.33 0.73
C PRO A 195 33.46 14.07 -0.05
N SER A 196 34.41 15.00 0.04
CA SER A 196 35.70 14.92 -0.70
C SER A 196 36.56 13.69 -0.34
N ASN A 197 36.29 13.04 0.79
CA ASN A 197 36.98 11.84 1.25
C ASN A 197 36.20 10.55 0.95
N SER A 198 35.10 10.61 0.19
CA SER A 198 34.37 9.43 -0.28
C SER A 198 35.07 8.81 -1.49
N SER A 199 36.20 8.14 -1.24
CA SER A 199 36.89 7.34 -2.25
C SER A 199 35.98 6.18 -2.74
N CYS A 200 36.09 5.84 -4.02
CA CYS A 200 35.44 4.63 -4.57
C CYS A 200 36.22 3.34 -4.24
N GLU A 201 37.43 3.46 -3.67
CA GLU A 201 38.44 2.40 -3.66
C GLU A 201 38.37 1.46 -2.45
N GLU A 202 37.82 1.88 -1.31
CA GLU A 202 37.93 1.11 -0.05
C GLU A 202 36.80 0.10 0.23
N GLU A 203 35.71 0.06 -0.56
CA GLU A 203 34.49 -0.71 -0.23
C GLU A 203 34.00 -1.72 -1.29
N GLU A 204 34.64 -1.85 -2.45
CA GLU A 204 34.19 -2.80 -3.52
C GLU A 204 34.95 -4.14 -3.54
N THR A 205 35.76 -4.43 -2.52
CA THR A 205 36.61 -5.63 -2.43
C THR A 205 35.87 -6.94 -2.10
N GLU A 206 34.59 -6.90 -1.71
CA GLU A 206 33.77 -8.11 -1.50
C GLU A 206 32.92 -8.47 -2.71
N GLY A 207 33.43 -9.34 -3.58
CA GLY A 207 32.69 -10.05 -4.62
C GLY A 207 32.36 -9.22 -5.86
N ALA A 208 32.74 -9.74 -7.03
CA ALA A 208 32.49 -9.10 -8.33
C ALA A 208 30.99 -8.98 -8.62
N ALA A 209 30.42 -7.81 -8.35
CA ALA A 209 29.04 -7.49 -8.71
C ALA A 209 28.88 -7.44 -10.23
N SER A 210 27.81 -8.04 -10.76
CA SER A 210 27.49 -7.91 -12.19
C SER A 210 27.05 -6.48 -12.47
N ALA A 211 27.81 -5.74 -13.30
CA ALA A 211 27.55 -4.34 -13.64
C ALA A 211 26.07 -4.06 -14.04
N SER A 212 25.45 -4.98 -14.78
CA SER A 212 24.03 -4.92 -15.14
C SER A 212 23.29 -6.23 -14.84
N PHE A 213 21.96 -6.16 -14.75
CA PHE A 213 21.08 -7.33 -14.72
C PHE A 213 20.01 -7.26 -15.82
N ALA A 214 19.59 -8.43 -16.29
CA ALA A 214 18.48 -8.58 -17.22
C ALA A 214 17.15 -8.57 -16.45
N VAL A 215 16.17 -7.84 -16.98
CA VAL A 215 14.75 -8.06 -16.66
C VAL A 215 14.24 -9.08 -17.70
N THR A 216 13.60 -10.14 -17.24
CA THR A 216 13.11 -11.24 -18.08
C THR A 216 11.60 -11.37 -18.00
N ASP A 217 10.95 -11.65 -19.12
CA ASP A 217 9.53 -12.02 -19.14
C ASP A 217 9.33 -13.42 -18.54
N PRO A 218 8.56 -13.59 -17.45
CA PRO A 218 8.34 -14.89 -16.81
C PRO A 218 7.51 -15.87 -17.65
N ALA A 219 6.83 -15.41 -18.71
CA ALA A 219 6.05 -16.27 -19.60
C ALA A 219 6.90 -16.92 -20.70
N THR A 220 7.95 -16.26 -21.20
CA THR A 220 8.84 -16.81 -22.26
C THR A 220 10.27 -17.12 -21.79
N GLY A 221 10.68 -16.63 -20.61
CA GLY A 221 12.06 -16.70 -20.12
C GLY A 221 13.05 -15.85 -20.93
N GLN A 222 12.58 -14.92 -21.78
CA GLN A 222 13.41 -14.05 -22.60
C GLN A 222 13.73 -12.74 -21.88
N GLU A 223 14.93 -12.19 -22.12
CA GLU A 223 15.26 -10.81 -21.74
C GLU A 223 14.31 -9.82 -22.44
N ILE A 224 13.82 -8.82 -21.71
CA ILE A 224 12.95 -7.75 -22.22
C ILE A 224 13.59 -6.37 -22.12
N TYR A 225 14.46 -6.18 -21.13
CA TYR A 225 15.21 -4.95 -20.90
C TYR A 225 16.41 -5.22 -19.98
N ARG A 226 17.36 -4.30 -19.90
CA ARG A 226 18.57 -4.41 -19.07
C ARG A 226 18.79 -3.15 -18.25
N LEU A 227 19.18 -3.31 -16.99
CA LEU A 227 19.30 -2.23 -16.01
C LEU A 227 20.64 -2.29 -15.27
N PRO A 228 21.14 -1.15 -14.76
CA PRO A 228 22.35 -1.14 -13.95
C PRO A 228 22.11 -1.80 -12.59
N ALA A 229 23.09 -2.55 -12.08
CA ALA A 229 23.10 -3.02 -10.69
C ALA A 229 23.89 -2.02 -9.85
N LEU A 230 23.24 -0.96 -9.37
CA LEU A 230 23.95 0.14 -8.73
C LEU A 230 24.57 -0.24 -7.37
N GLY A 231 25.86 0.09 -7.21
CA GLY A 231 26.62 -0.11 -5.98
C GLY A 231 26.29 0.88 -4.86
N ARG A 232 27.00 0.71 -3.72
CA ARG A 232 26.83 1.50 -2.50
C ARG A 232 27.03 3.01 -2.73
N ILE A 233 27.99 3.37 -3.59
CA ILE A 233 28.32 4.76 -3.94
C ILE A 233 27.13 5.55 -4.52
N TYR A 234 26.30 4.92 -5.35
CA TYR A 234 25.08 5.53 -5.89
C TYR A 234 23.98 5.67 -4.84
N THR A 235 23.93 4.75 -3.86
CA THR A 235 23.00 4.85 -2.72
C THR A 235 23.37 6.05 -1.85
N ARG A 236 24.66 6.28 -1.57
CA ARG A 236 25.15 7.49 -0.90
C ARG A 236 24.83 8.77 -1.68
N ALA A 237 25.07 8.79 -2.99
CA ALA A 237 24.73 9.93 -3.84
C ALA A 237 23.22 10.24 -3.84
N ALA A 238 22.37 9.22 -3.80
CA ALA A 238 20.92 9.39 -3.70
C ALA A 238 20.46 9.90 -2.32
N ILE A 239 21.10 9.44 -1.24
CA ILE A 239 20.85 9.95 0.12
C ILE A 239 21.26 11.43 0.21
N ALA A 240 22.44 11.80 -0.30
CA ALA A 240 22.91 13.19 -0.33
C ALA A 240 22.01 14.09 -1.21
N ALA A 241 21.54 13.59 -2.36
CA ALA A 241 20.56 14.28 -3.20
C ALA A 241 19.24 14.52 -2.43
N ALA A 242 18.74 13.48 -1.75
CA ALA A 242 17.52 13.56 -0.97
C ALA A 242 17.65 14.53 0.22
N GLU A 243 18.77 14.53 0.94
CA GLU A 243 19.03 15.47 2.04
C GLU A 243 19.06 16.91 1.53
N LYS A 244 19.82 17.16 0.46
CA LYS A 244 19.93 18.49 -0.14
C LYS A 244 18.56 19.01 -0.52
N THR A 245 17.77 18.23 -1.27
CA THR A 245 16.43 18.63 -1.70
C THR A 245 15.44 18.70 -0.53
N GLN A 246 15.58 17.89 0.52
CA GLN A 246 14.78 17.97 1.75
C GLN A 246 14.99 19.33 2.44
N ARG A 247 16.25 19.73 2.64
CA ARG A 247 16.65 20.97 3.31
C ARG A 247 16.36 22.20 2.46
N GLU A 248 16.69 22.13 1.16
CA GLU A 248 16.78 23.30 0.29
C GLU A 248 15.55 23.53 -0.59
N GLU A 249 14.63 22.57 -0.73
CA GLU A 249 13.41 22.76 -1.54
C GLU A 249 12.15 22.08 -1.00
N TRP A 250 12.07 20.73 -1.04
CA TRP A 250 10.80 20.00 -0.92
C TRP A 250 10.28 19.87 0.51
N GLY A 251 11.18 19.75 1.48
CA GLY A 251 10.85 19.83 2.91
C GLY A 251 10.74 21.25 3.45
N CYS A 252 11.11 22.26 2.66
CA CYS A 252 11.03 23.66 3.05
C CYS A 252 9.62 24.20 2.73
N GLU A 253 8.76 24.31 3.73
CA GLU A 253 7.37 24.79 3.58
C GLU A 253 7.25 26.12 2.81
N ARG A 254 8.26 27.01 2.88
CA ARG A 254 8.31 28.27 2.13
C ARG A 254 8.55 28.10 0.61
N LYS A 255 9.17 27.00 0.18
CA LYS A 255 9.50 26.69 -1.23
C LYS A 255 8.64 25.57 -1.83
N ALA A 256 8.15 24.67 -0.99
CA ALA A 256 7.20 23.61 -1.33
C ALA A 256 6.01 23.63 -0.36
N PRO A 257 5.19 24.70 -0.36
CA PRO A 257 3.98 24.76 0.44
C PRO A 257 2.98 23.68 0.01
N VAL A 258 2.04 23.35 0.90
CA VAL A 258 1.02 22.30 0.70
C VAL A 258 0.33 22.37 -0.67
N LEU A 259 -0.03 23.58 -1.14
CA LEU A 259 -0.66 23.76 -2.46
C LEU A 259 0.26 23.42 -3.65
N ARG A 260 1.59 23.64 -3.54
CA ARG A 260 2.53 23.20 -4.58
C ARG A 260 2.61 21.68 -4.62
N ARG A 261 2.75 21.04 -3.45
CA ARG A 261 2.85 19.57 -3.36
C ARG A 261 1.56 18.89 -3.85
N HIS A 262 0.39 19.44 -3.47
CA HIS A 262 -0.93 19.07 -3.99
C HIS A 262 -1.00 19.07 -5.53
N HIS A 263 -0.65 20.18 -6.20
CA HIS A 263 -0.75 20.26 -7.65
C HIS A 263 0.23 19.34 -8.39
N VAL A 264 1.46 19.17 -7.88
CA VAL A 264 2.45 18.22 -8.44
C VAL A 264 1.94 16.77 -8.36
N LEU A 265 1.34 16.38 -7.23
CA LEU A 265 0.78 15.04 -7.08
C LEU A 265 -0.45 14.83 -7.98
N LEU A 266 -1.34 15.82 -8.13
CA LEU A 266 -2.47 15.74 -9.07
C LEU A 266 -2.02 15.59 -10.53
N GLU A 267 -0.97 16.31 -10.96
CA GLU A 267 -0.41 16.15 -12.32
C GLU A 267 0.26 14.78 -12.49
N TRP A 268 0.93 14.26 -11.46
CA TRP A 268 1.50 12.91 -11.48
C TRP A 268 0.42 11.84 -11.61
N GLU A 269 -0.68 11.96 -10.85
CA GLU A 269 -1.86 11.09 -10.98
C GLU A 269 -2.43 11.15 -12.40
N ARG A 270 -2.63 12.36 -12.93
CA ARG A 270 -3.16 12.60 -14.28
C ARG A 270 -2.28 11.94 -15.35
N LEU A 271 -0.96 12.03 -15.21
CA LEU A 271 0.00 11.40 -16.13
C LEU A 271 -0.01 9.86 -16.02
N VAL A 272 -0.08 9.29 -14.81
CA VAL A 272 -0.18 7.84 -14.62
C VAL A 272 -1.50 7.29 -15.19
N LYS A 273 -2.62 8.01 -15.02
CA LYS A 273 -3.91 7.68 -15.66
C LYS A 273 -3.86 7.80 -17.18
N GLN A 274 -3.12 8.78 -17.72
CA GLN A 274 -2.93 8.95 -19.17
C GLN A 274 -2.13 7.81 -19.80
N GLU A 275 -1.04 7.37 -19.15
CA GLU A 275 -0.16 6.28 -19.62
C GLU A 275 -0.61 4.89 -19.16
N LYS A 276 -1.86 4.74 -18.71
CA LYS A 276 -2.38 3.51 -18.07
C LYS A 276 -2.19 2.25 -18.94
N GLU A 277 -2.41 2.35 -20.25
CA GLU A 277 -2.17 1.23 -21.16
C GLU A 277 -0.66 0.94 -21.34
N SER A 278 0.15 1.98 -21.51
CA SER A 278 1.62 1.90 -21.63
C SER A 278 2.24 1.18 -20.43
N ILE A 279 1.87 1.58 -19.21
CA ILE A 279 2.35 0.98 -17.97
C ILE A 279 1.81 -0.45 -17.80
N ALA A 280 0.52 -0.70 -18.11
CA ALA A 280 -0.08 -2.03 -17.93
C ALA A 280 0.54 -3.11 -18.83
N HIS A 281 0.95 -2.76 -20.06
CA HIS A 281 1.66 -3.70 -20.94
C HIS A 281 3.06 -4.02 -20.43
N ILE A 282 3.80 -3.02 -19.94
CA ILE A 282 5.12 -3.20 -19.32
C ILE A 282 4.99 -4.10 -18.08
N MET A 283 4.03 -3.81 -17.19
CA MET A 283 3.76 -4.58 -15.97
C MET A 283 3.44 -6.04 -16.25
N THR A 284 2.58 -6.33 -17.23
CA THR A 284 2.29 -7.71 -17.63
C THR A 284 3.52 -8.42 -18.19
N LEU A 285 4.36 -7.70 -18.96
CA LEU A 285 5.54 -8.30 -19.57
C LEU A 285 6.65 -8.61 -18.55
N GLU A 286 6.77 -7.86 -17.45
CA GLU A 286 7.79 -8.12 -16.40
C GLU A 286 7.27 -8.98 -15.23
N SER A 287 5.98 -8.91 -14.89
CA SER A 287 5.40 -9.64 -13.74
C SER A 287 4.48 -10.80 -14.13
N GLY A 288 4.25 -11.02 -15.42
CA GLY A 288 3.43 -12.10 -15.97
C GLY A 288 1.92 -11.96 -15.82
N LYS A 289 1.43 -11.12 -14.90
CA LYS A 289 0.00 -11.02 -14.56
C LYS A 289 -0.87 -10.62 -15.77
N PRO A 290 -2.13 -11.10 -15.87
CA PRO A 290 -3.02 -10.75 -16.98
C PRO A 290 -3.19 -9.23 -17.18
N LEU A 291 -3.27 -8.78 -18.43
CA LEU A 291 -3.34 -7.35 -18.78
C LEU A 291 -4.55 -6.63 -18.13
N ALA A 292 -5.63 -7.34 -17.84
CA ALA A 292 -6.75 -6.80 -17.08
C ALA A 292 -6.39 -6.48 -15.61
N GLU A 293 -5.61 -7.35 -14.95
CA GLU A 293 -5.10 -7.09 -13.61
C GLU A 293 -4.09 -5.93 -13.61
N SER A 294 -3.17 -5.88 -14.59
CA SER A 294 -2.22 -4.77 -14.73
C SER A 294 -2.92 -3.43 -14.92
N ARG A 295 -3.97 -3.35 -15.75
CA ARG A 295 -4.79 -2.13 -15.91
C ARG A 295 -5.44 -1.71 -14.60
N ASN A 296 -5.95 -2.67 -13.82
CA ASN A 296 -6.55 -2.40 -12.51
C ASN A 296 -5.51 -1.95 -11.49
N GLU A 297 -4.31 -2.54 -11.47
CA GLU A 297 -3.22 -2.08 -10.62
C GLU A 297 -2.79 -0.66 -10.97
N VAL A 298 -2.65 -0.29 -12.25
CA VAL A 298 -2.24 1.09 -12.58
C VAL A 298 -3.26 2.13 -12.11
N MET A 299 -4.57 1.80 -12.14
CA MET A 299 -5.60 2.66 -11.56
C MET A 299 -5.56 2.71 -10.03
N TYR A 300 -5.28 1.57 -9.36
CA TYR A 300 -5.07 1.50 -7.91
C TYR A 300 -3.80 2.23 -7.46
N ALA A 301 -2.73 2.16 -8.26
CA ALA A 301 -1.49 2.90 -8.04
C ALA A 301 -1.73 4.40 -8.17
N ALA A 302 -2.52 4.83 -9.16
CA ALA A 302 -2.92 6.23 -9.32
C ALA A 302 -3.78 6.73 -8.15
N SER A 303 -4.74 5.96 -7.63
CA SER A 303 -5.63 6.44 -6.57
C SER A 303 -4.89 6.77 -5.26
N PHE A 304 -3.76 6.10 -4.93
CA PHE A 304 -2.90 6.57 -3.83
C PHE A 304 -2.30 7.95 -4.07
N ILE A 305 -1.93 8.27 -5.32
CA ILE A 305 -1.38 9.59 -5.67
C ILE A 305 -2.46 10.66 -5.48
N GLY A 306 -3.66 10.46 -6.05
CA GLY A 306 -4.79 11.38 -5.88
C GLY A 306 -5.21 11.53 -4.42
N TRP A 307 -5.33 10.41 -3.69
CA TRP A 307 -5.68 10.39 -2.27
C TRP A 307 -4.71 11.20 -1.42
N PHE A 308 -3.39 10.99 -1.53
CA PHE A 308 -2.42 11.75 -0.74
C PHE A 308 -2.24 13.19 -1.24
N ALA A 309 -2.47 13.48 -2.53
CA ALA A 309 -2.64 14.85 -3.02
C ALA A 309 -3.80 15.56 -2.33
N GLU A 310 -4.84 14.83 -1.93
CA GLU A 310 -6.00 15.35 -1.21
C GLU A 310 -5.80 15.42 0.31
N GLN A 311 -5.21 14.40 0.96
CA GLN A 311 -5.09 14.36 2.43
C GLN A 311 -4.09 15.38 2.99
N ILE A 312 -3.04 15.74 2.24
CA ILE A 312 -2.11 16.83 2.61
C ILE A 312 -2.83 18.15 2.93
N ARG A 313 -3.97 18.44 2.29
CA ARG A 313 -4.77 19.65 2.52
C ARG A 313 -5.66 19.59 3.77
N ARG A 314 -5.61 18.47 4.50
CA ARG A 314 -6.44 18.15 5.68
C ARG A 314 -5.58 17.82 6.91
N GLU A 315 -4.26 17.92 6.80
CA GLU A 315 -3.25 17.62 7.83
C GLU A 315 -3.19 18.72 8.91
N ASN A 316 -4.31 18.94 9.60
CA ASN A 316 -4.45 20.02 10.57
C ASN A 316 -3.67 19.77 11.87
N GLY A 317 -3.16 20.86 12.46
CA GLY A 317 -2.75 20.89 13.86
C GLY A 317 -3.92 21.09 14.82
N ILE A 318 -3.64 21.02 16.13
CA ILE A 318 -4.58 21.27 17.22
C ILE A 318 -4.05 22.36 18.15
N ILE A 319 -4.96 23.15 18.70
CA ILE A 319 -4.71 23.98 19.88
C ILE A 319 -5.20 23.17 21.09
N ILE A 320 -4.37 23.11 22.13
CA ILE A 320 -4.62 22.34 23.35
C ILE A 320 -4.92 23.33 24.49
N PRO A 321 -6.01 23.18 25.26
CA PRO A 321 -6.26 24.00 26.44
C PRO A 321 -5.13 23.83 27.47
N SER A 322 -4.61 24.93 28.02
CA SER A 322 -3.54 24.87 29.02
C SER A 322 -4.10 24.51 30.40
N PRO A 323 -3.63 23.42 31.05
CA PRO A 323 -4.03 23.08 32.42
C PRO A 323 -3.63 24.12 33.46
N ALA A 324 -2.72 25.05 33.13
CA ALA A 324 -2.20 26.08 34.02
C ALA A 324 -2.73 27.51 33.70
N GLY A 325 -3.50 27.68 32.61
CA GLY A 325 -4.06 28.97 32.18
C GLY A 325 -3.07 30.00 31.61
N ASP A 326 -1.78 29.95 31.95
CA ASP A 326 -0.76 30.95 31.59
C ASP A 326 -0.01 30.67 30.27
N LYS A 327 -0.50 29.74 29.46
CA LYS A 327 0.20 29.21 28.27
C LYS A 327 -0.74 28.96 27.11
N THR A 328 -0.23 29.10 25.90
CA THR A 328 -0.86 28.60 24.67
C THR A 328 -0.10 27.36 24.20
N MET A 329 -0.81 26.24 24.08
CA MET A 329 -0.26 24.95 23.69
C MET A 329 -0.76 24.58 22.30
N ILE A 330 0.15 24.23 21.38
CA ILE A 330 -0.17 23.90 19.99
C ILE A 330 0.58 22.63 19.61
N ALA A 331 -0.07 21.71 18.89
CA ALA A 331 0.60 20.57 18.28
C ALA A 331 0.28 20.50 16.78
N TYR A 332 1.30 20.36 15.94
CA TYR A 332 1.17 20.31 14.48
C TYR A 332 2.13 19.29 13.87
N ARG A 333 1.93 18.96 12.59
CA ARG A 333 2.74 17.95 11.88
C ARG A 333 3.77 18.61 10.97
N GLN A 334 4.91 17.93 10.80
CA GLN A 334 5.97 18.27 9.85
C GLN A 334 6.53 16.99 9.23
N PRO A 335 7.16 17.01 8.04
CA PRO A 335 7.80 15.83 7.46
C PRO A 335 8.85 15.21 8.39
N VAL A 336 8.95 13.89 8.38
CA VAL A 336 9.99 13.12 9.11
C VAL A 336 11.39 13.34 8.52
N GLY A 337 11.51 13.65 7.22
CA GLY A 337 12.76 13.90 6.52
C GLY A 337 13.02 12.87 5.41
N VAL A 338 14.30 12.55 5.16
CA VAL A 338 14.66 11.58 4.11
C VAL A 338 14.15 10.18 4.48
N CYS A 339 13.43 9.56 3.54
CA CYS A 339 12.79 8.26 3.69
C CYS A 339 13.39 7.24 2.71
N ALA A 340 13.78 6.07 3.21
CA ALA A 340 14.15 4.93 2.38
C ALA A 340 12.92 4.04 2.11
N LEU A 341 12.66 3.73 0.84
CA LEU A 341 11.51 2.95 0.41
C LEU A 341 12.00 1.67 -0.28
N ILE A 342 11.44 0.51 0.06
CA ILE A 342 11.82 -0.78 -0.54
C ILE A 342 10.55 -1.53 -0.94
N THR A 343 10.46 -1.93 -2.21
CA THR A 343 9.24 -2.51 -2.81
C THR A 343 9.44 -3.93 -3.37
N PRO A 344 8.38 -4.77 -3.39
CA PRO A 344 8.37 -6.10 -3.99
C PRO A 344 7.89 -6.08 -5.45
N TRP A 345 8.09 -7.20 -6.15
CA TRP A 345 7.73 -7.41 -7.57
C TRP A 345 6.25 -7.68 -7.83
N ASN A 346 5.47 -8.07 -6.83
CA ASN A 346 4.12 -8.56 -7.06
C ASN A 346 3.10 -7.47 -7.39
N PHE A 347 3.32 -6.23 -6.91
CA PHE A 347 2.53 -5.04 -7.25
C PHE A 347 3.49 -3.87 -7.55
N PRO A 348 4.20 -3.90 -8.69
CA PRO A 348 5.37 -3.04 -8.93
C PRO A 348 5.00 -1.56 -9.11
N ALA A 349 3.77 -1.24 -9.53
CA ALA A 349 3.28 0.14 -9.59
C ALA A 349 2.70 0.57 -8.24
N ALA A 350 1.79 -0.22 -7.67
CA ALA A 350 1.05 0.20 -6.48
C ALA A 350 1.93 0.26 -5.23
N MET A 351 2.96 -0.58 -5.11
CA MET A 351 3.88 -0.54 -3.95
C MET A 351 4.82 0.66 -3.98
N LEU A 352 5.15 1.19 -5.16
CA LEU A 352 5.86 2.47 -5.28
C LEU A 352 4.95 3.61 -4.83
N THR A 353 3.73 3.72 -5.37
CA THR A 353 2.87 4.88 -5.11
C THR A 353 2.29 4.90 -3.69
N ARG A 354 1.93 3.73 -3.11
CA ARG A 354 1.54 3.57 -1.69
C ARG A 354 2.51 4.28 -0.74
N LYS A 355 3.82 4.18 -1.03
CA LYS A 355 4.90 4.73 -0.22
C LYS A 355 5.29 6.15 -0.64
N ALA A 356 5.61 6.34 -1.92
CA ALA A 356 6.17 7.58 -2.43
C ALA A 356 5.16 8.73 -2.47
N ALA A 357 3.87 8.48 -2.72
CA ALA A 357 2.87 9.54 -2.71
C ALA A 357 2.64 10.10 -1.30
N ALA A 358 2.54 9.23 -0.28
CA ALA A 358 2.43 9.63 1.11
C ALA A 358 3.66 10.43 1.59
N ALA A 359 4.86 9.95 1.28
CA ALA A 359 6.11 10.63 1.60
C ALA A 359 6.22 12.01 0.93
N LEU A 360 6.00 12.09 -0.39
CA LEU A 360 6.06 13.35 -1.14
C LEU A 360 4.96 14.32 -0.69
N ALA A 361 3.78 13.84 -0.29
CA ALA A 361 2.72 14.64 0.29
C ALA A 361 3.14 15.26 1.64
N ALA A 362 3.65 14.47 2.59
CA ALA A 362 4.17 14.98 3.87
C ALA A 362 5.30 16.01 3.69
N GLY A 363 6.03 15.96 2.55
CA GLY A 363 7.18 16.82 2.26
C GLY A 363 8.52 16.11 2.50
N CYS A 364 8.52 14.78 2.46
CA CYS A 364 9.70 13.93 2.59
C CYS A 364 10.32 13.63 1.22
N CYS A 365 11.64 13.66 1.13
CA CYS A 365 12.41 13.18 -0.02
C CYS A 365 12.69 11.68 0.11
N CYS A 366 12.72 10.98 -1.02
CA CYS A 366 12.72 9.52 -1.08
C CYS A 366 13.97 8.95 -1.76
N VAL A 367 14.51 7.89 -1.16
CA VAL A 367 15.49 6.98 -1.79
C VAL A 367 14.83 5.61 -1.90
N CYS A 368 14.34 5.27 -3.09
CA CYS A 368 13.58 4.06 -3.34
C CYS A 368 14.44 2.97 -3.98
N LYS A 369 14.28 1.72 -3.57
CA LYS A 369 14.84 0.53 -4.22
C LYS A 369 13.72 -0.34 -4.77
N VAL A 370 13.75 -0.59 -6.08
CA VAL A 370 12.76 -1.42 -6.80
C VAL A 370 13.21 -2.88 -6.88
N PRO A 371 12.28 -3.85 -7.00
CA PRO A 371 12.62 -5.27 -7.20
C PRO A 371 13.42 -5.47 -8.50
N HIS A 372 14.21 -6.54 -8.57
CA HIS A 372 14.97 -6.84 -9.79
C HIS A 372 14.16 -7.64 -10.82
N ASP A 373 13.18 -8.42 -10.38
CA ASP A 373 12.26 -9.16 -11.24
C ASP A 373 11.29 -8.24 -12.02
N ALA A 374 10.77 -7.18 -11.39
CA ALA A 374 9.76 -6.28 -11.97
C ALA A 374 9.97 -4.76 -11.68
N PRO A 375 11.08 -4.13 -12.14
CA PRO A 375 11.39 -2.72 -11.90
C PRO A 375 10.74 -1.71 -12.87
N LEU A 376 10.42 -2.11 -14.11
CA LEU A 376 10.21 -1.20 -15.25
C LEU A 376 8.98 -0.32 -15.07
N SER A 377 7.87 -0.86 -14.57
CA SER A 377 6.65 -0.09 -14.27
C SER A 377 6.91 1.00 -13.23
N ALA A 378 7.69 0.67 -12.19
CA ALA A 378 8.06 1.63 -11.14
C ALA A 378 8.98 2.73 -11.68
N LEU A 379 9.97 2.39 -12.51
CA LEU A 379 10.87 3.36 -13.16
C LEU A 379 10.10 4.28 -14.11
N TYR A 380 9.14 3.77 -14.88
CA TYR A 380 8.33 4.60 -15.76
C TYR A 380 7.41 5.54 -14.97
N ILE A 381 6.77 5.07 -13.89
CA ILE A 381 5.97 5.91 -12.98
C ILE A 381 6.84 7.01 -12.33
N ALA A 382 8.11 6.73 -11.99
CA ALA A 382 9.05 7.74 -11.52
C ALA A 382 9.41 8.78 -12.61
N LYS A 383 9.50 8.36 -13.88
CA LYS A 383 9.67 9.28 -15.02
C LYS A 383 8.47 10.20 -15.24
N LEU A 384 7.26 9.71 -14.93
CA LEU A 384 6.06 10.53 -14.90
C LEU A 384 6.03 11.47 -13.68
N ALA A 385 6.69 11.13 -12.56
CA ALA A 385 6.85 12.01 -11.41
C ALA A 385 7.77 13.21 -11.72
N GLU A 386 8.91 12.98 -12.37
CA GLU A 386 9.79 14.07 -12.87
C GLU A 386 9.03 14.97 -13.85
N LYS A 387 8.27 14.38 -14.80
CA LYS A 387 7.42 15.11 -15.74
C LYS A 387 6.30 15.93 -15.07
N ALA A 388 5.81 15.51 -13.91
CA ALA A 388 4.84 16.24 -13.09
C ALA A 388 5.43 17.39 -12.27
N GLY A 389 6.76 17.56 -12.25
CA GLY A 389 7.44 18.59 -11.49
C GLY A 389 7.83 18.20 -10.06
N VAL A 390 7.92 16.89 -9.75
CA VAL A 390 8.64 16.43 -8.54
C VAL A 390 10.11 16.83 -8.67
N PRO A 391 10.70 17.57 -7.70
CA PRO A 391 12.07 18.07 -7.83
C PRO A 391 13.13 16.98 -7.93
N LYS A 392 14.26 17.32 -8.55
CA LYS A 392 15.44 16.46 -8.58
C LYS A 392 15.92 16.19 -7.15
N GLY A 393 16.18 14.92 -6.84
CA GLY A 393 16.50 14.46 -5.49
C GLY A 393 15.30 14.21 -4.57
N ALA A 394 14.08 14.70 -4.89
CA ALA A 394 12.90 14.44 -4.07
C ALA A 394 12.36 13.01 -4.24
N LEU A 395 12.53 12.42 -5.41
CA LEU A 395 12.33 10.98 -5.65
C LEU A 395 13.53 10.42 -6.43
N ASN A 396 14.31 9.55 -5.77
CA ASN A 396 15.38 8.78 -6.38
C ASN A 396 14.94 7.31 -6.41
N VAL A 397 15.19 6.59 -7.51
CA VAL A 397 14.78 5.19 -7.67
C VAL A 397 15.94 4.38 -8.21
N LEU A 398 16.48 3.49 -7.39
CA LEU A 398 17.69 2.71 -7.66
C LEU A 398 17.33 1.28 -8.03
N THR A 399 18.03 0.77 -9.04
CA THR A 399 18.01 -0.62 -9.47
C THR A 399 19.26 -1.32 -8.95
N THR A 400 19.09 -2.50 -8.37
CA THR A 400 20.19 -3.35 -7.90
C THR A 400 19.85 -4.80 -8.21
N ASP A 401 20.87 -5.64 -8.33
CA ASP A 401 20.69 -7.10 -8.34
C ASP A 401 20.31 -7.62 -6.94
N SER A 402 20.36 -8.95 -6.75
CA SER A 402 20.08 -9.59 -5.46
C SER A 402 21.09 -9.23 -4.35
N GLU A 403 22.38 -9.05 -4.67
CA GLU A 403 23.39 -8.75 -3.66
C GLU A 403 23.43 -7.25 -3.33
N GLY A 404 23.39 -6.38 -4.34
CA GLY A 404 23.22 -4.94 -4.17
C GLY A 404 21.94 -4.59 -3.39
N SER A 405 20.91 -5.45 -3.40
CA SER A 405 19.71 -5.27 -2.56
C SER A 405 20.05 -5.30 -1.06
N ARG A 406 21.01 -6.13 -0.64
CA ARG A 406 21.50 -6.20 0.75
C ARG A 406 22.35 -4.99 1.10
N ARG A 407 23.26 -4.60 0.20
CA ARG A 407 24.14 -3.43 0.34
C ARG A 407 23.34 -2.13 0.47
N PHE A 408 22.30 -1.96 -0.35
CA PHE A 408 21.32 -0.87 -0.22
C PHE A 408 20.65 -0.88 1.15
N GLY A 409 20.13 -2.04 1.59
CA GLY A 409 19.45 -2.19 2.88
C GLY A 409 20.34 -1.80 4.07
N ALA A 410 21.59 -2.24 4.07
CA ALA A 410 22.57 -1.87 5.09
C ALA A 410 22.86 -0.36 5.08
N GLU A 411 23.17 0.22 3.92
CA GLU A 411 23.50 1.65 3.78
C GLU A 411 22.35 2.57 4.25
N VAL A 412 21.10 2.27 3.89
CA VAL A 412 19.95 3.08 4.33
C VAL A 412 19.59 2.88 5.80
N CYS A 413 20.03 1.80 6.44
CA CYS A 413 19.92 1.61 7.89
C CYS A 413 21.03 2.34 8.66
N GLN A 414 22.26 2.29 8.15
CA GLN A 414 23.45 2.90 8.77
C GLN A 414 23.44 4.43 8.65
N SER A 415 22.94 4.99 7.54
CA SER A 415 22.95 6.43 7.30
C SER A 415 22.09 7.22 8.29
N GLU A 416 22.69 8.15 9.05
CA GLU A 416 21.98 9.06 9.96
C GLU A 416 21.01 10.02 9.25
N VAL A 417 21.22 10.27 7.96
CA VAL A 417 20.35 11.14 7.14
C VAL A 417 18.95 10.54 6.98
N VAL A 418 18.87 9.21 6.81
CA VAL A 418 17.60 8.49 6.64
C VAL A 418 16.87 8.43 7.98
N ARG A 419 15.66 8.99 8.06
CA ARG A 419 14.85 9.06 9.30
C ARG A 419 13.66 8.09 9.32
N LYS A 420 13.29 7.53 8.17
CA LYS A 420 12.27 6.49 8.04
C LYS A 420 12.68 5.41 7.04
N ILE A 421 12.33 4.16 7.31
CA ILE A 421 12.32 3.06 6.34
C ILE A 421 10.86 2.60 6.15
N SER A 422 10.43 2.39 4.91
CA SER A 422 9.18 1.69 4.59
C SER A 422 9.47 0.52 3.65
N PHE A 423 9.23 -0.70 4.14
CA PHE A 423 9.53 -1.96 3.46
C PHE A 423 8.26 -2.78 3.25
N THR A 424 8.15 -3.41 2.08
CA THR A 424 7.16 -4.46 1.83
C THR A 424 7.86 -5.69 1.24
N GLY A 425 7.64 -6.88 1.80
CA GLY A 425 8.33 -8.11 1.39
C GLY A 425 8.31 -9.20 2.45
N SER A 426 9.30 -10.09 2.48
CA SER A 426 9.28 -11.24 3.41
C SER A 426 9.56 -10.85 4.87
N THR A 427 8.91 -11.54 5.80
CA THR A 427 9.03 -11.31 7.25
C THR A 427 10.47 -11.45 7.77
N ALA A 428 11.27 -12.33 7.16
CA ALA A 428 12.68 -12.49 7.49
C ALA A 428 13.53 -11.23 7.18
N VAL A 429 13.30 -10.60 6.02
CA VAL A 429 13.99 -9.36 5.63
C VAL A 429 13.45 -8.17 6.42
N GLY A 430 12.15 -8.10 6.68
CA GLY A 430 11.57 -7.09 7.58
C GLY A 430 12.21 -7.12 8.97
N LYS A 431 12.33 -8.30 9.58
CA LYS A 431 13.01 -8.49 10.87
C LYS A 431 14.50 -8.13 10.84
N LEU A 432 15.19 -8.32 9.70
CA LEU A 432 16.59 -7.88 9.54
C LEU A 432 16.68 -6.35 9.51
N LEU A 433 15.88 -5.70 8.66
CA LEU A 433 15.85 -4.24 8.53
C LEU A 433 15.41 -3.56 9.84
N MET A 434 14.47 -4.12 10.59
CA MET A 434 14.07 -3.58 11.90
C MET A 434 15.21 -3.61 12.92
N ARG A 435 16.08 -4.63 12.90
CA ARG A 435 17.28 -4.67 13.76
C ARG A 435 18.31 -3.62 13.33
N GLN A 436 18.63 -3.57 12.05
CA GLN A 436 19.60 -2.61 11.50
C GLN A 436 19.14 -1.15 11.64
N ALA A 437 17.82 -0.90 11.64
CA ALA A 437 17.24 0.43 11.85
C ALA A 437 17.25 0.89 13.32
N ALA A 438 17.51 -0.02 14.28
CA ALA A 438 17.46 0.29 15.71
C ALA A 438 18.65 1.16 16.15
N ASP A 439 19.84 0.94 15.58
CA ASP A 439 21.09 1.64 15.92
C ASP A 439 20.98 3.18 15.76
N THR A 440 20.10 3.64 14.87
CA THR A 440 19.81 5.06 14.63
C THR A 440 18.35 5.43 14.91
N VAL A 441 17.61 4.56 15.62
CA VAL A 441 16.23 4.73 16.11
C VAL A 441 15.27 5.23 15.03
N LYS A 442 15.36 4.66 13.81
CA LYS A 442 14.53 5.12 12.68
C LYS A 442 13.06 4.72 12.86
N ARG A 443 12.16 5.53 12.31
CA ARG A 443 10.77 5.09 12.10
C ARG A 443 10.74 3.96 11.08
N VAL A 444 9.99 2.91 11.35
CA VAL A 444 9.82 1.77 10.44
C VAL A 444 8.34 1.54 10.12
N SER A 445 8.02 1.40 8.83
CA SER A 445 6.78 0.79 8.35
C SER A 445 7.14 -0.54 7.70
N MET A 446 6.43 -1.60 8.06
CA MET A 446 6.74 -2.96 7.62
C MET A 446 5.45 -3.64 7.19
N GLU A 447 5.40 -4.09 5.94
CA GLU A 447 4.28 -4.87 5.38
C GLU A 447 4.82 -6.23 4.95
N LEU A 448 4.56 -7.25 5.76
CA LEU A 448 5.27 -8.52 5.74
C LEU A 448 4.37 -9.68 5.29
N GLY A 449 4.84 -10.93 5.44
CA GLY A 449 4.14 -12.12 4.93
C GLY A 449 2.78 -12.35 5.61
N GLY A 450 1.84 -12.92 4.85
CA GLY A 450 0.51 -13.30 5.31
C GLY A 450 0.32 -14.81 5.47
N ASN A 451 -0.68 -15.21 6.25
CA ASN A 451 -1.23 -16.58 6.23
C ASN A 451 -2.75 -16.48 6.38
N ALA A 452 -3.36 -15.81 5.40
CA ALA A 452 -4.73 -15.31 5.49
C ALA A 452 -5.76 -16.46 5.58
N PRO A 453 -6.55 -16.53 6.66
CA PRO A 453 -7.70 -17.42 6.73
C PRO A 453 -8.87 -16.82 5.94
N PHE A 454 -9.59 -17.68 5.21
CA PHE A 454 -10.86 -17.36 4.56
C PHE A 454 -11.93 -18.31 5.09
N ILE A 455 -13.01 -17.81 5.70
CA ILE A 455 -13.96 -18.62 6.46
C ILE A 455 -15.36 -18.56 5.83
N VAL A 456 -15.91 -19.70 5.38
CA VAL A 456 -17.29 -19.81 4.90
C VAL A 456 -18.13 -20.51 5.95
N PHE A 457 -19.09 -19.78 6.53
CA PHE A 457 -20.06 -20.33 7.49
C PHE A 457 -21.25 -20.99 6.81
N GLU A 458 -22.03 -21.74 7.58
CA GLU A 458 -23.24 -22.44 7.14
C GLU A 458 -24.37 -21.51 6.68
N ASP A 459 -24.32 -20.24 7.11
CA ASP A 459 -25.26 -19.18 6.76
C ASP A 459 -24.76 -18.26 5.63
N ALA A 460 -23.70 -18.63 4.91
CA ALA A 460 -23.15 -17.84 3.82
C ALA A 460 -23.95 -18.01 2.52
N ASN A 461 -24.07 -16.94 1.73
CA ASN A 461 -24.43 -17.06 0.32
C ASN A 461 -23.33 -17.84 -0.42
N ILE A 462 -23.67 -19.07 -0.86
CA ILE A 462 -22.72 -20.03 -1.44
C ILE A 462 -22.10 -19.50 -2.74
N ASP A 463 -22.88 -18.92 -3.64
CA ASP A 463 -22.38 -18.42 -4.93
C ASP A 463 -21.42 -17.23 -4.72
N GLU A 464 -21.76 -16.31 -3.81
CA GLU A 464 -20.89 -15.17 -3.47
C GLU A 464 -19.61 -15.62 -2.76
N ALA A 465 -19.70 -16.57 -1.82
CA ALA A 465 -18.54 -17.14 -1.14
C ALA A 465 -17.60 -17.86 -2.11
N VAL A 466 -18.15 -18.63 -3.06
CA VAL A 466 -17.40 -19.34 -4.11
C VAL A 466 -16.66 -18.35 -5.02
N GLN A 467 -17.31 -17.27 -5.46
CA GLN A 467 -16.66 -16.20 -6.25
C GLN A 467 -15.59 -15.46 -5.43
N ALA A 468 -15.88 -15.15 -4.16
CA ALA A 468 -14.95 -14.46 -3.27
C ALA A 468 -13.69 -15.29 -2.97
N ILE A 469 -13.80 -16.62 -2.80
CA ILE A 469 -12.65 -17.52 -2.69
C ILE A 469 -11.78 -17.44 -3.94
N VAL A 470 -12.36 -17.55 -5.14
CA VAL A 470 -11.59 -17.54 -6.40
C VAL A 470 -10.90 -16.19 -6.62
N ALA A 471 -11.63 -15.07 -6.43
CA ALA A 471 -11.08 -13.72 -6.54
C ALA A 471 -9.98 -13.41 -5.50
N CYS A 472 -10.09 -13.97 -4.29
CA CYS A 472 -9.07 -13.83 -3.26
C CYS A 472 -7.82 -14.70 -3.55
N LYS A 473 -8.02 -15.94 -3.99
CA LYS A 473 -6.94 -16.95 -4.13
C LYS A 473 -6.14 -16.83 -5.42
N PHE A 474 -6.78 -16.57 -6.56
CA PHE A 474 -6.13 -16.72 -7.88
C PHE A 474 -5.70 -15.41 -8.55
N ARG A 475 -6.14 -14.26 -8.01
CA ARG A 475 -5.65 -12.93 -8.44
C ARG A 475 -4.12 -12.86 -8.36
N GLY A 476 -3.47 -12.39 -9.42
CA GLY A 476 -2.00 -12.37 -9.53
C GLY A 476 -1.36 -13.76 -9.46
N ALA A 477 -2.08 -14.81 -9.89
CA ALA A 477 -1.72 -16.22 -9.70
C ALA A 477 -1.46 -16.60 -8.22
N GLY A 478 -2.11 -15.93 -7.26
CA GLY A 478 -1.96 -16.19 -5.83
C GLY A 478 -0.74 -15.51 -5.17
N GLN A 479 -0.02 -14.67 -5.90
CA GLN A 479 1.20 -13.99 -5.45
C GLN A 479 0.91 -12.67 -4.69
N THR A 480 -0.15 -12.61 -3.89
CA THR A 480 -0.47 -11.42 -3.06
C THR A 480 -0.38 -11.77 -1.58
N CYS A 481 0.20 -10.89 -0.77
CA CYS A 481 0.28 -11.05 0.69
C CYS A 481 -1.10 -11.14 1.39
N VAL A 482 -2.17 -10.70 0.73
CA VAL A 482 -3.56 -10.85 1.18
C VAL A 482 -4.35 -11.91 0.39
N CYS A 483 -3.70 -12.77 -0.39
CA CYS A 483 -4.37 -13.93 -0.98
C CYS A 483 -4.73 -14.93 0.13
N ALA A 484 -5.89 -15.58 0.01
CA ALA A 484 -6.28 -16.67 0.90
C ALA A 484 -5.19 -17.76 0.91
N ASN A 485 -4.76 -18.17 2.10
CA ASN A 485 -3.75 -19.21 2.29
C ASN A 485 -4.38 -20.48 2.88
N ARG A 486 -5.32 -20.32 3.81
CA ARG A 486 -6.13 -21.40 4.40
C ARG A 486 -7.61 -21.08 4.21
N VAL A 487 -8.36 -21.94 3.52
CA VAL A 487 -9.79 -21.74 3.28
C VAL A 487 -10.60 -22.73 4.12
N TYR A 488 -11.23 -22.20 5.17
CA TYR A 488 -12.10 -22.90 6.10
C TYR A 488 -13.53 -22.90 5.59
N VAL A 489 -14.15 -24.08 5.49
CA VAL A 489 -15.54 -24.24 5.06
C VAL A 489 -16.29 -25.03 6.13
N HIS A 490 -17.43 -24.51 6.58
CA HIS A 490 -18.24 -25.20 7.58
C HIS A 490 -18.77 -26.51 6.99
N ARG A 491 -18.69 -27.59 7.77
CA ARG A 491 -19.03 -28.95 7.34
C ARG A 491 -20.40 -29.07 6.66
N ASP A 492 -21.39 -28.31 7.11
CA ASP A 492 -22.78 -28.40 6.60
C ASP A 492 -22.94 -27.83 5.17
N VAL A 493 -21.96 -27.05 4.70
CA VAL A 493 -21.91 -26.47 3.34
C VAL A 493 -20.72 -26.98 2.52
N TRP A 494 -19.90 -27.89 3.06
CA TRP A 494 -18.71 -28.45 2.40
C TRP A 494 -19.03 -29.03 1.00
N ASP A 495 -20.02 -29.91 0.91
CA ASP A 495 -20.42 -30.58 -0.33
C ASP A 495 -21.11 -29.64 -1.35
N GLN A 496 -21.41 -28.40 -0.95
CA GLN A 496 -21.94 -27.36 -1.84
C GLN A 496 -20.81 -26.45 -2.35
N VAL A 497 -20.00 -25.91 -1.43
CA VAL A 497 -18.91 -24.97 -1.73
C VAL A 497 -17.78 -25.65 -2.50
N VAL A 498 -17.30 -26.80 -2.03
CA VAL A 498 -16.05 -27.40 -2.56
C VAL A 498 -16.17 -27.83 -4.02
N PRO A 499 -17.24 -28.52 -4.47
CA PRO A 499 -17.42 -28.83 -5.89
C PRO A 499 -17.59 -27.58 -6.77
N ALA A 500 -18.25 -26.54 -6.25
CA ALA A 500 -18.47 -25.28 -6.97
C ALA A 500 -17.15 -24.50 -7.17
N VAL A 501 -16.30 -24.39 -6.14
CA VAL A 501 -14.96 -23.79 -6.30
C VAL A 501 -14.09 -24.63 -7.24
N VAL A 502 -14.05 -25.95 -7.08
CA VAL A 502 -13.27 -26.84 -7.96
C VAL A 502 -13.68 -26.70 -9.44
N LYS A 503 -14.98 -26.45 -9.71
CA LYS A 503 -15.46 -26.12 -11.06
C LYS A 503 -14.88 -24.79 -11.54
N LEU A 504 -15.06 -23.68 -10.81
CA LEU A 504 -14.58 -22.36 -11.25
C LEU A 504 -13.06 -22.28 -11.40
N VAL A 505 -12.30 -23.02 -10.57
CA VAL A 505 -10.83 -23.10 -10.67
C VAL A 505 -10.40 -23.91 -11.91
N ARG A 506 -11.18 -24.92 -12.31
CA ARG A 506 -10.97 -25.69 -13.55
C ARG A 506 -11.28 -24.88 -14.81
N GLU A 507 -12.15 -23.89 -14.71
CA GLU A 507 -12.53 -22.98 -15.80
C GLU A 507 -11.53 -21.82 -16.02
N GLN A 508 -10.45 -21.74 -15.22
CA GLN A 508 -9.40 -20.73 -15.37
C GLN A 508 -8.46 -21.03 -16.55
N ILE A 509 -8.08 -19.97 -17.29
CA ILE A 509 -7.22 -20.07 -18.47
C ILE A 509 -5.82 -19.59 -18.08
N VAL A 510 -4.87 -20.53 -18.02
CA VAL A 510 -3.44 -20.26 -17.82
C VAL A 510 -2.77 -19.91 -19.15
N GLY A 511 -1.98 -18.85 -19.21
CA GLY A 511 -1.24 -18.46 -20.41
C GLY A 511 -0.47 -17.16 -20.29
N HIS A 512 0.07 -16.67 -21.41
CA HIS A 512 0.81 -15.41 -21.44
C HIS A 512 -0.13 -14.22 -21.13
N GLY A 513 0.21 -13.33 -20.19
CA GLY A 513 -0.72 -12.33 -19.66
C GLY A 513 -1.24 -11.27 -20.65
N LEU A 514 -0.55 -11.06 -21.79
CA LEU A 514 -1.05 -10.23 -22.90
C LEU A 514 -2.06 -10.95 -23.82
N THR A 515 -2.24 -12.26 -23.70
CA THR A 515 -3.22 -13.02 -24.50
C THR A 515 -4.64 -12.73 -24.01
N HIS A 516 -5.56 -12.41 -24.92
CA HIS A 516 -6.96 -12.17 -24.58
C HIS A 516 -7.63 -13.40 -23.95
N GLY A 517 -8.26 -13.22 -22.79
CA GLY A 517 -9.01 -14.27 -22.09
C GLY A 517 -8.19 -15.11 -21.10
N VAL A 518 -6.87 -14.92 -21.02
CA VAL A 518 -6.06 -15.50 -19.94
C VAL A 518 -6.47 -14.89 -18.60
N SER A 519 -6.72 -15.74 -17.60
CA SER A 519 -7.04 -15.34 -16.23
C SER A 519 -5.92 -15.62 -15.23
N ILE A 520 -4.95 -16.47 -15.57
CA ILE A 520 -3.79 -16.80 -14.72
C ILE A 520 -2.50 -16.71 -15.55
N GLY A 521 -1.59 -15.84 -15.12
CA GLY A 521 -0.24 -15.73 -15.70
C GLY A 521 0.74 -16.78 -15.15
N PRO A 522 2.03 -16.74 -15.53
CA PRO A 522 3.08 -17.45 -14.82
C PRO A 522 3.26 -16.89 -13.40
N VAL A 523 3.94 -17.64 -12.54
CA VAL A 523 4.55 -17.08 -11.32
C VAL A 523 5.90 -16.44 -11.66
N ILE A 524 6.39 -15.53 -10.83
CA ILE A 524 7.44 -14.55 -11.20
C ILE A 524 8.75 -15.15 -11.70
N ASN A 525 9.16 -16.32 -11.20
CA ASN A 525 10.38 -17.00 -11.61
C ASN A 525 10.34 -18.48 -11.21
N GLN A 526 11.32 -19.24 -11.69
CA GLN A 526 11.40 -20.68 -11.48
C GLN A 526 11.60 -21.09 -10.00
N LYS A 527 12.20 -20.24 -9.16
CA LYS A 527 12.31 -20.50 -7.71
C LYS A 527 10.96 -20.44 -7.00
N ALA A 528 10.04 -19.57 -7.47
CA ALA A 528 8.66 -19.57 -6.99
C ALA A 528 7.94 -20.88 -7.37
N VAL A 529 8.12 -21.35 -8.61
CA VAL A 529 7.59 -22.64 -9.10
C VAL A 529 8.02 -23.79 -8.17
N GLU A 530 9.32 -23.89 -7.88
CA GLU A 530 9.91 -24.91 -6.99
C GLU A 530 9.39 -24.80 -5.55
N SER A 531 9.33 -23.58 -5.01
CA SER A 531 8.84 -23.35 -3.65
C SER A 531 7.38 -23.75 -3.48
N ILE A 532 6.51 -23.40 -4.45
CA ILE A 532 5.09 -23.77 -4.46
C ILE A 532 4.95 -25.29 -4.55
N ASP A 533 5.67 -25.94 -5.47
CA ASP A 533 5.55 -27.39 -5.67
C ASP A 533 5.97 -28.17 -4.43
N SER A 534 7.05 -27.75 -3.76
CA SER A 534 7.51 -28.41 -2.52
C SER A 534 6.49 -28.36 -1.38
N LEU A 535 5.63 -27.33 -1.33
CA LEU A 535 4.54 -27.23 -0.34
C LEU A 535 3.34 -28.11 -0.72
N VAL A 536 3.10 -28.31 -2.02
CA VAL A 536 2.08 -29.25 -2.51
C VAL A 536 2.52 -30.70 -2.30
N GLU A 537 3.79 -31.01 -2.56
CA GLU A 537 4.37 -32.34 -2.35
C GLU A 537 4.35 -32.72 -0.85
N ASP A 538 4.84 -31.85 0.05
CA ASP A 538 4.76 -32.05 1.52
C ASP A 538 3.32 -32.22 2.03
N ALA A 539 2.36 -31.46 1.50
CA ALA A 539 0.96 -31.60 1.87
C ALA A 539 0.38 -32.96 1.40
N VAL A 540 0.70 -33.41 0.19
CA VAL A 540 0.19 -34.68 -0.36
C VAL A 540 0.84 -35.88 0.32
N GLU A 541 2.15 -35.83 0.60
CA GLU A 541 2.88 -36.88 1.34
C GLU A 541 2.34 -37.05 2.77
N ARG A 542 1.89 -35.96 3.40
CA ARG A 542 1.26 -35.99 4.73
C ARG A 542 -0.24 -36.27 4.71
N GLY A 543 -0.86 -36.51 3.55
CA GLY A 543 -2.23 -37.04 3.42
C GLY A 543 -3.27 -36.12 2.78
N ALA A 544 -2.92 -34.91 2.32
CA ALA A 544 -3.85 -34.03 1.63
C ALA A 544 -4.30 -34.63 0.28
N LYS A 545 -5.60 -34.56 -0.02
CA LYS A 545 -6.21 -35.21 -1.19
C LYS A 545 -6.36 -34.21 -2.34
N ILE A 546 -5.82 -34.54 -3.51
CA ILE A 546 -5.86 -33.66 -4.69
C ILE A 546 -7.27 -33.68 -5.30
N LEU A 547 -8.01 -32.56 -5.19
CA LEU A 547 -9.31 -32.36 -5.83
C LEU A 547 -9.19 -31.82 -7.26
N LEU A 548 -8.12 -31.08 -7.56
CA LEU A 548 -7.78 -30.62 -8.91
C LEU A 548 -6.28 -30.75 -9.15
N LYS A 549 -5.90 -31.55 -10.15
CA LYS A 549 -4.49 -31.83 -10.49
C LYS A 549 -3.88 -30.74 -11.39
N GLY A 550 -3.27 -29.75 -10.73
CA GLY A 550 -2.35 -28.77 -11.30
C GLY A 550 -0.89 -29.24 -11.23
N GLY A 551 0.03 -28.29 -10.99
CA GLY A 551 1.48 -28.52 -10.93
C GLY A 551 2.29 -27.66 -11.93
N PRO A 552 3.62 -27.71 -11.90
CA PRO A 552 4.48 -26.93 -12.79
C PRO A 552 4.35 -27.37 -14.24
N ASN A 553 4.44 -26.42 -15.18
CA ASN A 553 4.31 -26.71 -16.61
C ASN A 553 5.40 -27.69 -17.11
N ALA A 554 6.58 -27.72 -16.50
CA ALA A 554 7.62 -28.72 -16.81
C ALA A 554 7.14 -30.18 -16.60
N LYS A 555 6.30 -30.45 -15.60
CA LYS A 555 5.68 -31.77 -15.34
C LYS A 555 4.43 -32.04 -16.20
N LEU A 556 3.87 -31.03 -16.89
CA LEU A 556 2.54 -31.10 -17.54
C LEU A 556 2.51 -30.83 -19.06
N LYS A 557 3.45 -30.05 -19.60
CA LYS A 557 3.62 -29.71 -21.03
C LYS A 557 2.31 -29.36 -21.75
N ARG A 558 1.53 -28.43 -21.18
CA ARG A 558 0.21 -28.01 -21.69
C ARG A 558 0.21 -26.75 -22.57
N LEU A 559 1.35 -26.06 -22.68
CA LEU A 559 1.49 -24.79 -23.40
C LEU A 559 2.34 -24.96 -24.68
N PRO A 560 2.21 -24.04 -25.66
CA PRO A 560 3.07 -23.99 -26.85
C PRO A 560 4.56 -23.89 -26.52
N GLU A 561 5.43 -24.21 -27.47
CA GLU A 561 6.89 -24.25 -27.27
C GLU A 561 7.47 -22.87 -26.96
N GLU A 562 6.86 -21.80 -27.48
CA GLU A 562 7.20 -20.40 -27.17
C GLU A 562 7.05 -20.07 -25.67
N LEU A 563 6.26 -20.86 -24.93
CA LEU A 563 5.99 -20.75 -23.50
C LEU A 563 6.55 -21.95 -22.70
N SER A 564 7.32 -22.86 -23.31
CA SER A 564 7.86 -24.05 -22.64
C SER A 564 8.81 -23.70 -21.49
N ARG A 565 9.51 -22.57 -21.62
CA ARG A 565 10.48 -22.02 -20.66
C ARG A 565 9.89 -21.08 -19.61
N GLY A 566 8.60 -20.77 -19.68
CA GLY A 566 7.93 -19.88 -18.73
C GLY A 566 7.67 -20.53 -17.37
N SER A 567 7.74 -19.75 -16.29
CA SER A 567 7.51 -20.19 -14.91
C SER A 567 6.02 -20.36 -14.58
N PHE A 568 5.34 -21.20 -15.37
CA PHE A 568 3.92 -21.49 -15.24
C PHE A 568 3.63 -22.59 -14.20
N TYR A 569 2.72 -22.30 -13.28
CA TYR A 569 2.16 -23.26 -12.32
C TYR A 569 0.65 -23.39 -12.53
N TRP A 570 0.17 -24.60 -12.84
CA TRP A 570 -1.25 -24.87 -13.06
C TRP A 570 -2.02 -24.97 -11.72
N PRO A 571 -3.24 -24.42 -11.62
CA PRO A 571 -4.02 -24.43 -10.39
C PRO A 571 -4.18 -25.79 -9.73
N VAL A 572 -3.86 -25.87 -8.44
CA VAL A 572 -4.07 -27.04 -7.58
C VAL A 572 -5.16 -26.74 -6.56
N VAL A 573 -6.03 -27.72 -6.29
CA VAL A 573 -6.98 -27.68 -5.17
C VAL A 573 -6.76 -28.93 -4.31
N LEU A 574 -6.59 -28.72 -3.01
CA LEU A 574 -6.35 -29.76 -2.00
C LEU A 574 -7.48 -29.78 -0.97
N ASP A 575 -7.98 -30.98 -0.67
CA ASP A 575 -8.73 -31.29 0.55
C ASP A 575 -7.71 -31.61 1.65
N CYS A 576 -7.61 -30.71 2.62
CA CYS A 576 -6.64 -30.72 3.71
C CYS A 576 -7.28 -31.09 5.06
N ARG A 577 -8.46 -31.74 5.07
CA ARG A 577 -9.16 -32.13 6.31
C ARG A 577 -8.37 -33.08 7.21
N GLU A 578 -7.40 -33.79 6.66
CA GLU A 578 -6.42 -34.59 7.43
C GLU A 578 -5.62 -33.73 8.44
N PHE A 579 -5.55 -32.41 8.21
CA PHE A 579 -4.85 -31.44 9.05
C PHE A 579 -5.79 -30.62 9.94
N ASP A 580 -7.08 -30.96 10.02
CA ASP A 580 -8.04 -30.15 10.77
C ASP A 580 -7.73 -30.16 12.28
N GLY A 581 -7.49 -28.98 12.85
CA GLY A 581 -7.09 -28.77 14.24
C GLY A 581 -5.59 -28.80 14.51
N GLN A 582 -4.75 -29.05 13.50
CA GLN A 582 -3.29 -29.11 13.65
C GLN A 582 -2.61 -27.73 13.71
N GLU A 583 -3.33 -26.62 13.50
CA GLU A 583 -2.75 -25.28 13.40
C GLU A 583 -2.02 -24.84 14.68
N GLU A 584 -2.57 -25.11 15.86
CA GLU A 584 -1.95 -24.77 17.15
C GLU A 584 -0.62 -25.51 17.37
N GLN A 585 -0.53 -26.77 16.94
CA GLN A 585 0.71 -27.56 16.97
C GLN A 585 1.71 -27.05 15.92
N GLY A 586 1.28 -26.72 14.70
CA GLY A 586 2.14 -26.14 13.67
C GLY A 586 2.76 -24.80 14.09
N LEU A 587 1.97 -23.94 14.75
CA LEU A 587 2.48 -22.68 15.33
C LEU A 587 3.51 -22.93 16.44
N LYS A 588 3.40 -24.04 17.18
CA LYS A 588 4.36 -24.43 18.21
C LYS A 588 5.66 -24.95 17.59
N GLU A 589 5.57 -25.86 16.62
CA GLU A 589 6.73 -26.38 15.88
C GLU A 589 7.48 -25.25 15.15
N GLU A 590 6.77 -24.33 14.50
CA GLU A 590 7.39 -23.16 13.86
C GLU A 590 8.05 -22.21 14.90
N LYS A 591 7.56 -22.15 16.14
CA LYS A 591 8.18 -21.39 17.25
C LYS A 591 9.41 -22.06 17.86
N ASP A 592 9.55 -23.38 17.69
CA ASP A 592 10.69 -24.16 18.15
C ASP A 592 11.74 -24.41 17.04
N ALA A 593 11.33 -24.30 15.77
CA ALA A 593 12.21 -24.35 14.60
C ALA A 593 13.36 -23.33 14.70
N GLY A 594 14.60 -23.81 14.55
CA GLY A 594 15.81 -23.01 14.68
C GLY A 594 16.41 -22.94 16.09
N LYS A 595 15.82 -23.62 17.09
CA LYS A 595 16.47 -23.88 18.39
C LYS A 595 17.35 -25.13 18.31
N GLU A 596 18.38 -25.21 19.15
CA GLU A 596 19.15 -26.44 19.32
C GLU A 596 18.24 -27.57 19.83
N GLY A 597 18.36 -28.75 19.23
CA GLY A 597 17.50 -29.90 19.54
C GLY A 597 16.06 -29.83 18.98
N ALA A 598 15.75 -28.86 18.11
CA ALA A 598 14.48 -28.84 17.38
C ALA A 598 14.25 -30.14 16.60
N LYS A 599 13.06 -30.73 16.74
CA LYS A 599 12.65 -31.93 16.01
C LYS A 599 12.16 -31.58 14.61
N GLU A 600 12.15 -32.57 13.73
CA GLU A 600 11.48 -32.48 12.43
C GLU A 600 9.98 -32.19 12.59
N ALA A 601 9.42 -31.39 11.68
CA ALA A 601 8.03 -30.96 11.75
C ALA A 601 7.08 -32.14 11.51
N THR A 602 6.11 -32.32 12.41
CA THR A 602 5.15 -33.45 12.35
C THR A 602 3.92 -33.08 11.52
N VAL A 603 3.53 -31.80 11.51
CA VAL A 603 2.39 -31.30 10.72
C VAL A 603 2.82 -30.79 9.33
N ALA A 604 1.87 -30.62 8.41
CA ALA A 604 2.16 -30.13 7.08
C ALA A 604 2.55 -28.65 7.03
N ARG A 605 3.59 -28.33 6.25
CA ARG A 605 4.19 -26.99 6.16
C ARG A 605 3.20 -25.95 5.63
N ILE A 606 2.27 -26.39 4.78
CA ILE A 606 1.19 -25.58 4.18
C ILE A 606 0.24 -24.93 5.22
N LEU A 607 0.23 -25.40 6.48
CA LEU A 607 -0.55 -24.78 7.56
C LEU A 607 0.01 -23.42 8.00
N GLN A 608 1.33 -23.25 7.96
CA GLN A 608 2.00 -22.03 8.46
C GLN A 608 2.71 -21.24 7.35
N ALA A 609 3.22 -21.91 6.32
CA ALA A 609 3.90 -21.27 5.20
C ALA A 609 2.93 -20.50 4.29
N GLU A 610 3.33 -19.29 3.89
CA GLU A 610 2.67 -18.51 2.84
C GLU A 610 2.96 -19.17 1.48
N ILE A 611 1.92 -19.69 0.80
CA ILE A 611 2.11 -20.50 -0.42
C ILE A 611 2.54 -19.63 -1.62
N PHE A 612 2.06 -18.38 -1.67
CA PHE A 612 2.38 -17.38 -2.71
C PHE A 612 2.21 -17.87 -4.16
N GLY A 613 1.24 -18.75 -4.40
CA GLY A 613 0.95 -19.35 -5.70
C GLY A 613 -0.50 -19.85 -5.84
N PRO A 614 -0.88 -20.40 -7.01
CA PRO A 614 -2.25 -20.73 -7.37
C PRO A 614 -2.67 -22.10 -6.80
N VAL A 615 -2.51 -22.27 -5.49
CA VAL A 615 -2.85 -23.48 -4.74
C VAL A 615 -3.91 -23.12 -3.69
N LEU A 616 -5.04 -23.82 -3.74
CA LEU A 616 -6.14 -23.68 -2.80
C LEU A 616 -6.15 -24.86 -1.81
N ALA A 617 -5.90 -24.59 -0.54
CA ALA A 617 -6.00 -25.57 0.56
C ALA A 617 -7.32 -25.38 1.32
N LEU A 618 -8.14 -26.44 1.36
CA LEU A 618 -9.47 -26.44 1.96
C LEU A 618 -9.51 -27.26 3.25
N TYR A 619 -10.02 -26.65 4.32
CA TYR A 619 -10.08 -27.17 5.68
C TYR A 619 -11.54 -27.17 6.16
N SER A 620 -11.97 -28.17 6.94
CA SER A 620 -13.35 -28.20 7.45
C SER A 620 -13.41 -27.71 8.90
N PHE A 621 -14.55 -27.13 9.31
CA PHE A 621 -14.76 -26.73 10.70
C PHE A 621 -16.20 -26.96 11.15
N SER A 622 -16.38 -26.94 12.48
CA SER A 622 -17.59 -27.39 13.18
C SER A 622 -18.24 -26.32 14.07
N SER A 623 -17.50 -25.33 14.57
CA SER A 623 -18.05 -24.19 15.35
C SER A 623 -17.33 -22.86 15.10
N GLU A 624 -17.97 -21.77 15.53
CA GLU A 624 -17.44 -20.40 15.41
C GLU A 624 -16.17 -20.19 16.27
N GLU A 625 -16.16 -20.75 17.48
CA GLU A 625 -15.06 -20.70 18.44
C GLU A 625 -13.86 -21.54 17.98
N GLU A 626 -14.13 -22.69 17.35
CA GLU A 626 -13.11 -23.57 16.78
C GLU A 626 -12.36 -22.87 15.64
N VAL A 627 -13.09 -22.31 14.67
CA VAL A 627 -12.48 -21.68 13.50
C VAL A 627 -11.77 -20.37 13.84
N ILE A 628 -12.25 -19.61 14.83
CA ILE A 628 -11.52 -18.43 15.34
C ILE A 628 -10.14 -18.82 15.89
N ARG A 629 -10.07 -19.86 16.75
CA ARG A 629 -8.77 -20.33 17.29
C ARG A 629 -7.83 -20.79 16.18
N ARG A 630 -8.32 -21.62 15.26
CA ARG A 630 -7.54 -22.17 14.14
C ARG A 630 -7.08 -21.08 13.16
N ALA A 631 -7.93 -20.11 12.86
CA ALA A 631 -7.59 -18.94 12.05
C ALA A 631 -6.45 -18.12 12.68
N ASN A 632 -6.53 -17.85 13.99
CA ASN A 632 -5.56 -17.05 14.74
C ASN A 632 -4.24 -17.81 15.07
N ALA A 633 -4.25 -19.14 15.00
CA ALA A 633 -3.11 -20.03 15.27
C ALA A 633 -2.02 -19.98 14.18
N THR A 634 -1.47 -18.78 13.94
CA THR A 634 -0.30 -18.51 13.11
C THR A 634 0.47 -17.29 13.65
N ARG A 635 1.73 -17.09 13.24
CA ARG A 635 2.50 -15.87 13.54
C ARG A 635 2.00 -14.63 12.78
N ALA A 636 1.40 -14.85 11.61
CA ALA A 636 0.88 -13.79 10.76
C ALA A 636 -0.38 -13.11 11.34
N GLY A 637 -0.73 -11.96 10.76
CA GLY A 637 -1.89 -11.14 11.10
C GLY A 637 -2.15 -10.04 10.06
N LEU A 638 -1.99 -10.33 8.77
CA LEU A 638 -2.16 -9.31 7.71
C LEU A 638 -3.64 -9.08 7.35
N ALA A 639 -4.23 -10.03 6.62
CA ALA A 639 -5.64 -10.01 6.23
C ALA A 639 -6.32 -11.32 6.65
N ALA A 640 -7.63 -11.23 6.90
CA ALA A 640 -8.53 -12.37 7.08
C ALA A 640 -9.83 -12.11 6.30
N TYR A 641 -10.60 -13.16 6.02
CA TYR A 641 -11.83 -13.09 5.24
C TYR A 641 -12.91 -13.98 5.85
N MET A 642 -14.17 -13.56 5.77
CA MET A 642 -15.32 -14.39 6.15
C MET A 642 -16.54 -14.18 5.25
N CYS A 643 -17.40 -15.20 5.16
CA CYS A 643 -18.70 -15.16 4.50
C CYS A 643 -19.79 -15.64 5.47
N SER A 644 -20.82 -14.81 5.70
CA SER A 644 -21.96 -15.06 6.59
C SER A 644 -23.02 -13.96 6.39
N GLU A 645 -24.32 -14.30 6.42
CA GLU A 645 -25.43 -13.32 6.41
C GLU A 645 -25.79 -12.80 7.81
N ASN A 646 -25.40 -13.53 8.87
CA ASN A 646 -25.69 -13.20 10.26
C ASN A 646 -24.80 -12.05 10.76
N ILE A 647 -25.32 -10.82 10.73
CA ILE A 647 -24.65 -9.60 11.21
C ILE A 647 -24.10 -9.69 12.65
N ASN A 648 -24.66 -10.54 13.52
CA ASN A 648 -24.14 -10.73 14.87
C ASN A 648 -22.90 -11.64 14.89
N ARG A 649 -22.86 -12.68 14.03
CA ARG A 649 -21.66 -13.49 13.77
C ARG A 649 -20.58 -12.65 13.13
N VAL A 650 -20.91 -11.88 12.09
CA VAL A 650 -20.00 -10.92 11.42
C VAL A 650 -19.28 -10.05 12.46
N ARG A 651 -20.00 -9.44 13.40
CA ARG A 651 -19.42 -8.59 14.45
C ARG A 651 -18.52 -9.34 15.44
N ARG A 652 -18.87 -10.57 15.84
CA ARG A 652 -18.04 -11.36 16.78
C ARG A 652 -16.76 -11.85 16.09
N VAL A 653 -16.91 -12.47 14.93
CA VAL A 653 -15.79 -13.07 14.19
C VAL A 653 -14.82 -11.99 13.69
N SER A 654 -15.30 -10.87 13.14
CA SER A 654 -14.41 -9.80 12.67
C SER A 654 -13.65 -9.07 13.79
N ALA A 655 -14.19 -9.07 15.02
CA ALA A 655 -13.52 -8.53 16.20
C ALA A 655 -12.56 -9.54 16.88
N ALA A 656 -12.78 -10.85 16.66
CA ALA A 656 -11.96 -11.92 17.24
C ALA A 656 -10.82 -12.41 16.33
N LEU A 657 -10.87 -12.12 15.03
CA LEU A 657 -9.80 -12.42 14.08
C LEU A 657 -8.58 -11.51 14.29
N GLU A 658 -7.41 -12.08 14.53
CA GLU A 658 -6.14 -11.37 14.74
C GLU A 658 -5.49 -10.89 13.42
N GLY A 659 -6.31 -10.33 12.52
CA GLY A 659 -5.89 -9.72 11.26
C GLY A 659 -5.93 -8.20 11.32
N GLY A 660 -4.93 -7.52 10.75
CA GLY A 660 -4.92 -6.06 10.63
C GLY A 660 -5.98 -5.51 9.66
N MET A 661 -6.55 -6.37 8.81
CA MET A 661 -7.66 -6.12 7.90
C MET A 661 -8.60 -7.34 7.86
N VAL A 662 -9.92 -7.13 7.78
CA VAL A 662 -10.91 -8.22 7.63
C VAL A 662 -11.87 -7.90 6.48
N GLY A 663 -12.00 -8.83 5.53
CA GLY A 663 -13.04 -8.80 4.49
C GLY A 663 -14.28 -9.59 4.89
N VAL A 664 -15.47 -9.05 4.63
CA VAL A 664 -16.75 -9.72 4.91
C VAL A 664 -17.56 -9.76 3.62
N ASN A 665 -18.00 -10.97 3.23
CA ASN A 665 -18.72 -11.27 1.98
C ASN A 665 -18.02 -10.71 0.72
N THR A 666 -16.68 -10.61 0.76
CA THR A 666 -15.84 -10.17 -0.38
C THR A 666 -14.45 -10.82 -0.32
N GLY A 667 -13.89 -11.14 -1.49
CA GLY A 667 -12.48 -11.53 -1.65
C GLY A 667 -11.52 -10.36 -1.87
N VAL A 668 -12.04 -9.13 -2.03
CA VAL A 668 -11.27 -7.93 -2.40
C VAL A 668 -11.58 -6.78 -1.44
N ILE A 669 -10.53 -6.29 -0.80
CA ILE A 669 -10.56 -5.22 0.24
C ILE A 669 -9.59 -4.06 -0.06
N SER A 670 -8.96 -4.08 -1.24
CA SER A 670 -7.87 -3.18 -1.61
C SER A 670 -8.38 -1.80 -2.04
N ALA A 671 -8.21 -0.79 -1.19
CA ALA A 671 -8.61 0.61 -1.42
C ALA A 671 -7.46 1.57 -1.04
N ALA A 672 -7.47 2.81 -1.53
CA ALA A 672 -6.49 3.84 -1.15
C ALA A 672 -6.94 4.63 0.10
N GLU A 673 -8.25 4.60 0.35
CA GLU A 673 -9.00 5.28 1.39
C GLU A 673 -8.96 4.52 2.73
N ALA A 674 -8.65 3.22 2.70
CA ALA A 674 -8.65 2.30 3.84
C ALA A 674 -7.23 2.09 4.42
N PRO A 675 -7.08 1.91 5.75
CA PRO A 675 -5.79 1.62 6.37
C PRO A 675 -5.36 0.19 6.08
N PHE A 676 -4.48 0.04 5.08
CA PHE A 676 -3.90 -1.25 4.73
C PHE A 676 -2.72 -1.54 5.65
N GLY A 677 -2.73 -2.70 6.33
CA GLY A 677 -1.53 -3.25 6.94
C GLY A 677 -1.73 -4.20 8.11
N GLY A 678 -0.65 -4.81 8.57
CA GLY A 678 -0.68 -5.99 9.45
C GLY A 678 -0.69 -5.76 10.97
N VAL A 679 -0.88 -6.84 11.71
CA VAL A 679 -0.54 -6.99 13.14
C VAL A 679 0.33 -8.24 13.34
N LYS A 680 0.73 -8.54 14.58
CA LYS A 680 1.61 -9.66 14.94
C LYS A 680 2.92 -9.59 14.14
N GLU A 681 3.36 -10.66 13.49
CA GLU A 681 4.58 -10.60 12.65
C GLU A 681 4.33 -10.10 11.21
N SER A 682 3.08 -9.81 10.82
CA SER A 682 2.78 -9.34 9.46
C SER A 682 3.03 -7.84 9.24
N GLY A 683 3.32 -7.04 10.28
CA GLY A 683 3.71 -5.66 10.05
C GLY A 683 3.61 -4.69 11.23
N VAL A 684 4.07 -3.46 10.97
CA VAL A 684 3.87 -2.28 11.81
C VAL A 684 3.62 -1.06 10.93
N GLY A 685 2.77 -0.15 11.42
CA GLY A 685 2.31 1.02 10.67
C GLY A 685 1.15 0.72 9.71
N ARG A 686 0.69 1.70 8.94
CA ARG A 686 -0.37 1.55 7.92
C ARG A 686 -0.08 2.33 6.64
N GLU A 687 -0.56 1.83 5.51
CA GLU A 687 -0.52 2.52 4.21
C GLU A 687 -1.94 2.82 3.71
N GLY A 688 -2.11 3.86 2.89
CA GLY A 688 -3.44 4.38 2.56
C GLY A 688 -4.15 5.07 3.74
N SER A 689 -5.40 5.50 3.51
CA SER A 689 -6.23 6.29 4.44
C SER A 689 -5.57 7.58 4.94
N ILE A 690 -6.14 8.20 5.98
CA ILE A 690 -5.50 9.31 6.70
C ILE A 690 -4.23 8.85 7.44
N TYR A 691 -4.23 7.61 7.97
CA TYR A 691 -3.14 7.10 8.81
C TYR A 691 -1.84 6.86 8.04
N GLY A 692 -1.91 6.57 6.74
CA GLY A 692 -0.72 6.44 5.89
C GLY A 692 0.04 7.75 5.66
N LEU A 693 -0.52 8.91 6.01
CA LEU A 693 0.20 10.19 6.03
C LEU A 693 0.94 10.40 7.35
N ASP A 694 0.33 10.02 8.49
CA ASP A 694 0.96 10.06 9.83
C ASP A 694 2.28 9.28 9.89
N GLU A 695 2.41 8.21 9.11
CA GLU A 695 3.65 7.45 8.94
C GLU A 695 4.86 8.33 8.57
N TYR A 696 4.67 9.29 7.67
CA TYR A 696 5.71 10.15 7.11
C TYR A 696 5.78 11.52 7.78
N SER A 697 4.92 11.78 8.77
CA SER A 697 4.83 13.04 9.51
C SER A 697 5.13 12.88 11.01
N GLN A 698 5.82 13.85 11.59
CA GLN A 698 6.13 13.92 13.02
C GLN A 698 5.33 15.04 13.70
N ILE A 699 4.72 14.73 14.85
CA ILE A 699 4.01 15.71 15.67
C ILE A 699 5.04 16.52 16.45
N LYS A 700 4.99 17.84 16.29
CA LYS A 700 5.73 18.82 17.08
C LYS A 700 4.77 19.53 18.02
N TYR A 701 5.04 19.44 19.31
CA TYR A 701 4.38 20.23 20.35
C TYR A 701 5.17 21.52 20.60
N VAL A 702 4.46 22.65 20.71
CA VAL A 702 4.99 23.96 21.07
C VAL A 702 4.17 24.51 22.23
N CYS A 703 4.87 24.96 23.28
CA CYS A 703 4.28 25.63 24.43
C CYS A 703 4.78 27.08 24.46
N VAL A 704 3.87 28.05 24.41
CA VAL A 704 4.18 29.49 24.52
C VAL A 704 3.66 29.97 25.88
N GLY A 705 4.57 30.26 26.81
CA GLY A 705 4.22 30.84 28.11
C GLY A 705 4.08 32.37 28.05
N GLY A 706 3.40 32.95 29.04
CA GLY A 706 3.24 34.40 29.14
C GLY A 706 2.08 34.97 28.30
N GLY A 707 1.17 34.12 27.86
CA GLY A 707 -0.09 34.55 27.27
C GLY A 707 -1.17 34.71 28.35
N HIS A 708 -1.83 35.86 28.38
CA HIS A 708 -3.19 35.93 28.91
C HIS A 708 -4.13 35.38 27.82
N GLN A 709 -4.96 34.38 28.17
CA GLN A 709 -6.06 33.89 27.33
C GLN A 709 -7.34 34.69 27.59
#